data_AF-A0A9P9HC67-F1
#
_entry.id   AF-A0A9P9HC67-F1
#
_cell.length_a   1.000
_cell.length_b   1.000
_cell.length_c   1.000
_cell.angle_alpha   90.00
_cell.angle_beta   90.00
_cell.angle_gamma   90.00
#
_symmetry.space_group_name_H-M   'P 1'
#
loop_
_entity.id
_entity.type
_entity.pdbx_description
1 polymer ?
#
loop_
_entity_poly.entity_id
_entity_poly.type
_entity_poly.pdbx_seq_one_letter_code
_entity_poly.pdbx_strand_id
1 'polypeptide(L)'
;MSDADIVESFKSGIEPGLRDPYTQVNVLLIHWEKNDLNRVEKEVQELQAVFEETYKYNSVVFRIPTDKSCRKRLNQEIIGFVENQSQRDSLIIIYYAGHCGPGKHGQAEWTAFEDKNEPALSWNEGQQLLFSAPGDVLLILDCCHASLIAVGSKDEGSRFELIAASATAKDRQNAETTMTPVPGPHSFTRILTRLLKKHASEGISSENLCSEIREDGKITVTPVFHNFVRKSPTNIRLQSVNQERGFIQKPSGYLLFRASLSGDVTGTQIAEWLKSAAPSHVTAVSIEAVVSRARRIQEAFPKGSAFEKLSEAARDEIIWSMRGLNTTMAEAADRASNSTPIPTSEKAEAVQQSWDRLKENVSRVNTAIETPFLLEDNASRGSKLPQDSIKDDEFPSILEAADVDAALLLREAIRNEDPCLHTIEINREEIAFKTPKHRGGSGGKFNQNRFKYGTVAGQPVVMETYMYKEASDHSGEPQPQTLRQAQRITGLLCHPKRKEFHILPCAGFFRNRRAKELGLAFNLPPTFDSGDGGGVVTLIEMYKMHKIVPLGHRVHLAWALTTAIEHFHRVGWVHKGIRSNNIAFIATSNISPVQESSDEDEEDSHSPRLGKFDLSNPLLFGFEYSRAGDEATYLEEDHSQANNLYRIPERWGKPTARFEKSHDVYSLGVVLFEIALWKDVGSALKSYLDKGRVISSEVAQLLMDKCVKMLPHQVGAVFARCILTCLDFGSKTKGLNEYETQRYFQNNVVEPMRRAVGRI
;
A
#
# COMPACT_ATOMS: atom_id res chain seq x y z
N MET A 1 -14.01 10.19 0.60
CA MET A 1 -12.71 9.48 0.59
C MET A 1 -12.20 9.58 -0.83
N SER A 2 -10.97 10.06 -1.03
CA SER A 2 -10.39 10.14 -2.38
C SER A 2 -10.14 8.72 -2.92
N ASP A 3 -10.07 8.52 -4.24
CA ASP A 3 -9.74 7.19 -4.80
C ASP A 3 -8.37 6.70 -4.29
N ALA A 4 -7.47 7.64 -3.99
CA ALA A 4 -6.16 7.35 -3.41
C ALA A 4 -6.28 6.79 -1.98
N ASP A 5 -7.17 7.36 -1.15
CA ASP A 5 -7.44 6.87 0.20
C ASP A 5 -8.08 5.48 0.18
N ILE A 6 -8.91 5.19 -0.83
CA ILE A 6 -9.52 3.86 -1.04
C ILE A 6 -8.45 2.83 -1.40
N VAL A 7 -7.54 3.16 -2.33
CA VAL A 7 -6.43 2.29 -2.74
C VAL A 7 -5.39 2.11 -1.62
N GLU A 8 -5.22 3.07 -0.73
CA GLU A 8 -4.25 3.00 0.37
C GLU A 8 -4.82 2.35 1.64
N SER A 9 -6.11 2.56 1.95
CA SER A 9 -6.86 1.71 2.88
C SER A 9 -6.84 0.24 2.42
N PHE A 10 -6.83 0.02 1.10
CA PHE A 10 -6.66 -1.30 0.50
C PHE A 10 -5.24 -1.84 0.69
N LYS A 11 -4.19 -1.04 0.44
CA LYS A 11 -2.78 -1.46 0.66
C LYS A 11 -2.44 -1.73 2.13
N SER A 12 -2.85 -0.83 3.03
CA SER A 12 -2.61 -0.95 4.48
C SER A 12 -3.38 -2.09 5.14
N GLY A 13 -4.49 -2.53 4.54
CA GLY A 13 -5.24 -3.71 4.97
C GLY A 13 -4.73 -5.05 4.41
N ILE A 14 -3.83 -5.04 3.42
CA ILE A 14 -3.49 -6.24 2.62
C ILE A 14 -2.01 -6.63 2.68
N GLU A 15 -1.10 -5.75 3.09
CA GLU A 15 0.31 -6.11 3.30
C GLU A 15 0.57 -6.36 4.80
N PRO A 16 0.32 -7.57 5.36
CA PRO A 16 0.76 -8.85 4.81
C PRO A 16 -0.30 -9.99 4.92
N GLY A 17 -0.75 -10.55 3.79
CA GLY A 17 -1.27 -11.94 3.81
C GLY A 17 -2.55 -12.28 3.05
N LEU A 18 -2.96 -11.54 2.00
CA LEU A 18 -4.14 -11.94 1.20
C LEU A 18 -3.84 -12.07 -0.30
N ARG A 19 -3.60 -13.31 -0.76
CA ARG A 19 -4.33 -13.81 -1.94
C ARG A 19 -5.60 -14.47 -1.38
N ASP A 20 -6.77 -14.04 -1.85
CA ASP A 20 -8.08 -14.36 -1.27
C ASP A 20 -8.32 -15.87 -1.06
N PRO A 21 -9.09 -16.27 -0.02
CA PRO A 21 -9.74 -17.58 0.02
C PRO A 21 -10.67 -17.74 -1.16
N TYR A 22 -10.73 -18.93 -1.75
CA TYR A 22 -11.74 -19.28 -2.74
C TYR A 22 -13.16 -19.00 -2.19
N THR A 23 -14.04 -18.43 -3.03
CA THR A 23 -15.43 -18.15 -2.65
C THR A 23 -16.21 -19.43 -2.38
N GLN A 24 -15.82 -20.51 -3.06
CA GLN A 24 -16.32 -21.85 -2.87
C GLN A 24 -15.21 -22.86 -3.19
N VAL A 25 -15.17 -23.93 -2.41
CA VAL A 25 -14.31 -25.08 -2.69
C VAL A 25 -15.20 -26.31 -2.80
N ASN A 26 -15.10 -26.97 -3.95
CA ASN A 26 -15.91 -28.13 -4.29
C ASN A 26 -15.00 -29.35 -4.45
N VAL A 27 -15.24 -30.38 -3.66
CA VAL A 27 -14.43 -31.60 -3.59
C VAL A 27 -15.19 -32.77 -4.19
N LEU A 28 -14.62 -33.44 -5.20
CA LEU A 28 -15.13 -34.69 -5.73
C LEU A 28 -14.22 -35.83 -5.28
N LEU A 29 -14.72 -36.69 -4.40
CA LEU A 29 -14.04 -37.87 -3.88
C LEU A 29 -14.47 -39.09 -4.70
N ILE A 30 -13.52 -39.74 -5.37
CA ILE A 30 -13.79 -40.81 -6.33
C ILE A 30 -13.17 -42.13 -5.83
N HIS A 31 -13.96 -43.18 -5.80
CA HIS A 31 -13.49 -44.56 -5.62
C HIS A 31 -14.41 -45.55 -6.35
N TRP A 32 -13.97 -46.79 -6.52
CA TRP A 32 -14.81 -47.82 -7.14
C TRP A 32 -15.90 -48.34 -6.19
N GLU A 33 -17.10 -48.62 -6.74
CA GLU A 33 -18.23 -49.18 -5.98
C GLU A 33 -17.91 -50.55 -5.37
N LYS A 34 -17.19 -51.39 -6.13
CA LYS A 34 -16.59 -52.63 -5.66
C LYS A 34 -15.09 -52.59 -5.93
N ASN A 35 -14.29 -52.94 -4.93
CA ASN A 35 -12.84 -53.01 -5.00
C ASN A 35 -12.31 -54.03 -3.98
N ASP A 36 -11.06 -54.42 -4.13
CA ASP A 36 -10.30 -55.31 -3.23
C ASP A 36 -9.56 -54.55 -2.11
N LEU A 37 -9.58 -53.22 -2.12
CA LEU A 37 -8.94 -52.36 -1.13
C LEU A 37 -9.83 -52.22 0.12
N ASN A 38 -9.72 -53.19 1.02
CA ASN A 38 -10.41 -53.16 2.31
C ASN A 38 -10.20 -51.82 3.04
N ARG A 39 -11.29 -51.12 3.39
CA ARG A 39 -11.35 -49.85 4.15
C ARG A 39 -11.19 -48.53 3.37
N VAL A 40 -11.06 -48.52 2.04
CA VAL A 40 -11.03 -47.26 1.24
C VAL A 40 -12.24 -46.38 1.55
N GLU A 41 -13.44 -46.96 1.62
CA GLU A 41 -14.67 -46.21 1.92
C GLU A 41 -14.60 -45.48 3.26
N LYS A 42 -13.97 -46.10 4.27
CA LYS A 42 -13.80 -45.48 5.59
C LYS A 42 -12.80 -44.31 5.55
N GLU A 43 -11.69 -44.47 4.84
CA GLU A 43 -10.69 -43.39 4.71
C GLU A 43 -11.25 -42.21 3.89
N VAL A 44 -12.01 -42.49 2.83
CA VAL A 44 -12.72 -41.46 2.04
C VAL A 44 -13.75 -40.72 2.90
N GLN A 45 -14.55 -41.43 3.71
CA GLN A 45 -15.51 -40.81 4.63
C GLN A 45 -14.83 -39.93 5.68
N GLU A 46 -13.70 -40.36 6.24
CA GLU A 46 -12.95 -39.57 7.21
C GLU A 46 -12.35 -38.29 6.57
N LEU A 47 -11.86 -38.39 5.34
CA LEU A 47 -11.36 -37.24 4.57
C LEU A 47 -12.52 -36.30 4.18
N GLN A 48 -13.67 -36.85 3.79
CA GLN A 48 -14.91 -36.11 3.53
C GLN A 48 -15.31 -35.27 4.74
N ALA A 49 -15.34 -35.88 5.93
CA ALA A 49 -15.68 -35.20 7.17
C ALA A 49 -14.70 -34.04 7.48
N VAL A 50 -13.41 -34.17 7.16
CA VAL A 50 -12.47 -33.05 7.29
C VAL A 50 -12.83 -31.90 6.36
N PHE A 51 -13.09 -32.20 5.08
CA PHE A 51 -13.46 -31.17 4.12
C PHE A 51 -14.77 -30.46 4.51
N GLU A 52 -15.80 -31.19 4.92
CA GLU A 52 -17.11 -30.63 5.28
C GLU A 52 -17.11 -29.96 6.67
N GLU A 53 -16.60 -30.65 7.71
CA GLU A 53 -16.73 -30.18 9.09
C GLU A 53 -15.67 -29.16 9.46
N THR A 54 -14.43 -29.35 9.01
CA THR A 54 -13.27 -28.52 9.40
C THR A 54 -13.05 -27.37 8.42
N TYR A 55 -13.06 -27.68 7.12
CA TYR A 55 -12.76 -26.71 6.05
C TYR A 55 -14.01 -26.03 5.47
N LYS A 56 -15.22 -26.56 5.73
CA LYS A 56 -16.49 -26.05 5.21
C LYS A 56 -16.57 -26.05 3.69
N TYR A 57 -15.98 -27.06 3.06
CA TYR A 57 -16.05 -27.29 1.62
C TYR A 57 -17.29 -28.09 1.27
N ASN A 58 -17.81 -27.88 0.06
CA ASN A 58 -18.83 -28.77 -0.48
C ASN A 58 -18.13 -30.03 -0.96
N SER A 59 -18.61 -31.21 -0.59
CA SER A 59 -18.00 -32.44 -1.04
C SER A 59 -19.03 -33.44 -1.55
N VAL A 60 -18.66 -34.18 -2.58
CA VAL A 60 -19.48 -35.21 -3.21
C VAL A 60 -18.62 -36.46 -3.34
N VAL A 61 -19.16 -37.60 -2.90
CA VAL A 61 -18.54 -38.91 -3.11
C VAL A 61 -19.16 -39.56 -4.34
N PHE A 62 -18.35 -39.87 -5.34
CA PHE A 62 -18.76 -40.59 -6.54
C PHE A 62 -18.17 -42.00 -6.55
N ARG A 63 -19.06 -42.99 -6.69
CA ARG A 63 -18.69 -44.40 -6.79
C ARG A 63 -18.72 -44.83 -8.25
N ILE A 64 -17.57 -45.23 -8.78
CA ILE A 64 -17.45 -45.70 -10.15
C ILE A 64 -18.13 -47.09 -10.24
N PRO A 65 -19.18 -47.26 -11.08
CA PRO A 65 -19.82 -48.56 -11.27
C PRO A 65 -18.84 -49.57 -11.85
N THR A 66 -18.96 -50.85 -11.49
CA THR A 66 -18.12 -51.91 -12.08
C THR A 66 -18.66 -52.48 -13.39
N ASP A 67 -19.81 -51.99 -13.87
CA ASP A 67 -20.39 -52.40 -15.15
C ASP A 67 -19.80 -51.62 -16.35
N LYS A 68 -20.21 -51.97 -17.57
CA LYS A 68 -19.70 -51.39 -18.82
C LYS A 68 -19.97 -49.88 -18.98
N SER A 69 -20.82 -49.29 -18.13
CA SER A 69 -21.13 -47.86 -18.12
C SER A 69 -20.12 -47.01 -17.35
N CYS A 70 -19.15 -47.63 -16.65
CA CYS A 70 -18.16 -46.96 -15.80
C CYS A 70 -17.54 -45.70 -16.42
N ARG A 71 -17.02 -45.80 -17.65
CA ARG A 71 -16.44 -44.67 -18.39
C ARG A 71 -17.46 -43.56 -18.67
N LYS A 72 -18.64 -43.93 -19.16
CA LYS A 72 -19.70 -42.96 -19.48
C LYS A 72 -20.15 -42.22 -18.22
N ARG A 73 -20.35 -42.94 -17.12
CA ARG A 73 -20.81 -42.37 -15.85
C ARG A 73 -19.77 -41.47 -15.22
N LEU A 74 -18.49 -41.86 -15.22
CA LEU A 74 -17.39 -41.03 -14.72
C LEU A 74 -17.26 -39.73 -15.52
N ASN A 75 -17.22 -39.81 -16.86
CA ASN A 75 -17.12 -38.60 -17.68
C ASN A 75 -18.34 -37.69 -17.50
N GLN A 76 -19.55 -38.25 -17.38
CA GLN A 76 -20.76 -37.47 -17.09
C GLN A 76 -20.68 -36.74 -15.75
N GLU A 77 -20.14 -37.38 -14.71
CA GLU A 77 -19.96 -36.71 -13.42
C GLU A 77 -18.87 -35.65 -13.47
N ILE A 78 -17.73 -35.90 -14.12
CA ILE A 78 -16.68 -34.88 -14.25
C ILE A 78 -17.19 -33.67 -15.03
N ILE A 79 -17.90 -33.88 -16.14
CA ILE A 79 -18.51 -32.79 -16.91
C ILE A 79 -19.52 -32.02 -16.05
N GLY A 80 -20.45 -32.74 -15.41
CA GLY A 80 -21.45 -32.11 -14.55
C GLY A 80 -20.83 -31.37 -13.37
N PHE A 81 -19.74 -31.88 -12.80
CA PHE A 81 -19.02 -31.24 -11.71
C PHE A 81 -18.29 -29.98 -12.19
N VAL A 82 -17.59 -30.03 -13.32
CA VAL A 82 -16.91 -28.86 -13.88
C VAL A 82 -17.92 -27.78 -14.30
N GLU A 83 -19.00 -28.14 -14.99
CA GLU A 83 -20.01 -27.18 -15.47
C GLU A 83 -20.77 -26.50 -14.32
N ASN A 84 -21.13 -27.24 -13.27
CA ASN A 84 -21.96 -26.71 -12.20
C ASN A 84 -21.15 -26.14 -11.02
N GLN A 85 -19.93 -26.62 -10.80
CA GLN A 85 -19.13 -26.33 -9.60
C GLN A 85 -17.82 -25.57 -9.89
N SER A 86 -17.48 -25.32 -11.16
CA SER A 86 -16.28 -24.54 -11.55
C SER A 86 -16.64 -23.12 -11.98
N GLN A 87 -16.13 -22.15 -11.23
CA GLN A 87 -16.17 -20.71 -11.53
C GLN A 87 -14.75 -20.12 -11.38
N ARG A 88 -14.49 -18.96 -11.99
CA ARG A 88 -13.14 -18.33 -11.98
C ARG A 88 -12.54 -18.11 -10.58
N ASP A 89 -13.38 -17.88 -9.56
CA ASP A 89 -12.95 -17.63 -8.16
C ASP A 89 -13.12 -18.87 -7.24
N SER A 90 -13.28 -20.06 -7.83
CA SER A 90 -13.48 -21.32 -7.09
C SER A 90 -12.29 -22.26 -7.20
N LEU A 91 -12.19 -23.18 -6.23
CA LEU A 91 -11.29 -24.33 -6.28
C LEU A 91 -12.10 -25.60 -6.44
N ILE A 92 -11.73 -26.41 -7.43
CA ILE A 92 -12.15 -27.81 -7.51
C ILE A 92 -11.02 -28.70 -7.03
N ILE A 93 -11.34 -29.59 -6.08
CA ILE A 93 -10.43 -30.63 -5.63
C ILE A 93 -10.97 -31.97 -6.14
N ILE A 94 -10.18 -32.68 -6.94
CA ILE A 94 -10.50 -34.04 -7.36
C ILE A 94 -9.60 -34.98 -6.57
N TYR A 95 -10.22 -35.87 -5.79
CA TYR A 95 -9.52 -36.90 -5.05
C TYR A 95 -9.87 -38.28 -5.62
N TYR A 96 -8.88 -39.11 -5.93
CA TYR A 96 -9.10 -40.51 -6.31
C TYR A 96 -8.33 -41.45 -5.40
N ALA A 97 -9.01 -42.48 -4.90
CA ALA A 97 -8.41 -43.61 -4.21
C ALA A 97 -8.75 -44.92 -4.94
N GLY A 98 -7.71 -45.65 -5.36
CA GLY A 98 -7.86 -46.92 -6.06
C GLY A 98 -6.60 -47.37 -6.77
N HIS A 99 -6.68 -48.46 -7.51
CA HIS A 99 -5.56 -48.94 -8.30
C HIS A 99 -5.34 -48.09 -9.55
N CYS A 100 -4.08 -47.95 -9.94
CA CYS A 100 -3.68 -47.30 -11.19
C CYS A 100 -2.53 -48.08 -11.82
N GLY A 101 -2.68 -48.43 -13.09
CA GLY A 101 -1.68 -49.12 -13.90
C GLY A 101 -1.42 -48.42 -15.23
N PRO A 102 -0.34 -48.79 -15.94
CA PRO A 102 -0.11 -48.33 -17.31
C PRO A 102 -1.07 -49.03 -18.27
N GLY A 103 -1.90 -48.26 -18.97
CA GLY A 103 -2.74 -48.75 -20.06
C GLY A 103 -1.93 -49.10 -21.32
N LYS A 104 -2.62 -49.62 -22.35
CA LYS A 104 -2.01 -50.10 -23.62
C LYS A 104 -1.08 -49.10 -24.33
N HIS A 105 -1.23 -47.81 -24.07
CA HIS A 105 -0.46 -46.72 -24.67
C HIS A 105 0.43 -45.97 -23.65
N GLY A 106 0.68 -46.54 -22.46
CA GLY A 106 1.51 -45.93 -21.42
C GLY A 106 0.83 -44.79 -20.64
N GLN A 107 -0.48 -44.60 -20.81
CA GLN A 107 -1.28 -43.62 -20.07
C GLN A 107 -1.82 -44.24 -18.76
N ALA A 108 -2.15 -43.40 -17.78
CA ALA A 108 -2.76 -43.84 -16.53
C ALA A 108 -4.15 -44.49 -16.75
N GLU A 109 -4.29 -45.73 -16.32
CA GLU A 109 -5.54 -46.51 -16.35
C GLU A 109 -5.96 -46.84 -14.90
N TRP A 110 -7.17 -46.43 -14.51
CA TRP A 110 -7.75 -46.70 -13.20
C TRP A 110 -8.44 -48.06 -13.22
N THR A 111 -8.17 -48.93 -12.24
CA THR A 111 -8.74 -50.28 -12.16
C THR A 111 -9.45 -50.52 -10.82
N ALA A 112 -10.52 -51.30 -10.86
CA ALA A 112 -11.30 -51.62 -9.66
C ALA A 112 -10.62 -52.65 -8.75
N PHE A 113 -9.85 -53.57 -9.35
CA PHE A 113 -9.17 -54.68 -8.69
C PHE A 113 -7.72 -54.79 -9.19
N GLU A 114 -6.87 -55.50 -8.46
CA GLU A 114 -5.47 -55.74 -8.82
C GLU A 114 -5.32 -56.56 -10.12
N ASP A 115 -6.30 -57.41 -10.43
CA ASP A 115 -6.31 -58.22 -11.65
C ASP A 115 -6.61 -57.42 -12.93
N LYS A 116 -5.74 -57.53 -13.93
CA LYS A 116 -5.79 -56.79 -15.21
C LYS A 116 -7.01 -57.09 -16.13
N ASN A 117 -7.90 -58.00 -15.73
CA ASN A 117 -9.06 -58.43 -16.52
C ASN A 117 -10.40 -57.84 -16.02
N GLU A 118 -10.34 -57.02 -14.98
CA GLU A 118 -11.49 -56.42 -14.30
C GLU A 118 -11.71 -54.96 -14.77
N PRO A 119 -12.86 -54.30 -14.48
CA PRO A 119 -13.19 -53.04 -15.15
C PRO A 119 -12.09 -51.99 -14.96
N ALA A 120 -11.59 -51.53 -16.10
CA ALA A 120 -10.49 -50.58 -16.24
C ALA A 120 -10.95 -49.39 -17.10
N LEU A 121 -10.50 -48.19 -16.76
CA LEU A 121 -10.82 -46.97 -17.52
C LEU A 121 -9.60 -46.06 -17.69
N SER A 122 -9.49 -45.44 -18.86
CA SER A 122 -8.45 -44.46 -19.14
C SER A 122 -8.78 -43.11 -18.50
N TRP A 123 -7.89 -42.59 -17.65
CA TRP A 123 -8.07 -41.30 -16.97
C TRP A 123 -7.86 -40.08 -17.89
N ASN A 124 -7.18 -40.27 -19.02
CA ASN A 124 -6.76 -39.18 -19.89
C ASN A 124 -7.92 -38.28 -20.37
N GLU A 125 -9.07 -38.87 -20.71
CA GLU A 125 -10.27 -38.10 -21.11
C GLU A 125 -10.80 -37.20 -19.98
N GLY A 126 -10.88 -37.74 -18.76
CA GLY A 126 -11.28 -36.98 -17.58
C GLY A 126 -10.31 -35.84 -17.26
N GLN A 127 -9.02 -36.08 -17.44
CA GLN A 127 -7.99 -35.08 -17.22
C GLN A 127 -8.09 -33.89 -18.20
N GLN A 128 -8.36 -34.14 -19.49
CA GLN A 128 -8.53 -33.07 -20.48
C GLN A 128 -9.71 -32.16 -20.14
N LEU A 129 -10.80 -32.72 -19.62
CA LEU A 129 -11.96 -31.95 -19.16
C LEU A 129 -11.61 -31.01 -18.00
N LEU A 130 -10.72 -31.44 -17.10
CA LEU A 130 -10.25 -30.60 -15.98
C LEU A 130 -9.32 -29.47 -16.44
N PHE A 131 -8.57 -29.63 -17.53
CA PHE A 131 -7.80 -28.52 -18.11
C PHE A 131 -8.70 -27.42 -18.68
N SER A 132 -9.91 -27.75 -19.11
CA SER A 132 -10.90 -26.76 -19.58
C SER A 132 -11.69 -26.08 -18.45
N ALA A 133 -11.41 -26.40 -17.18
CA ALA A 133 -12.14 -25.84 -16.05
C ALA A 133 -11.79 -24.34 -15.84
N PRO A 134 -12.77 -23.44 -15.71
CA PRO A 134 -12.54 -21.99 -15.54
C PRO A 134 -11.91 -21.60 -14.19
N GLY A 135 -12.14 -22.37 -13.13
CA GLY A 135 -11.57 -22.19 -11.79
C GLY A 135 -10.29 -22.97 -11.55
N ASP A 136 -9.64 -22.81 -10.39
CA ASP A 136 -8.43 -23.56 -10.04
C ASP A 136 -8.73 -25.04 -9.79
N VAL A 137 -7.78 -25.91 -10.13
CA VAL A 137 -7.91 -27.35 -9.96
C VAL A 137 -6.75 -27.91 -9.15
N LEU A 138 -7.07 -28.61 -8.07
CA LEU A 138 -6.13 -29.44 -7.31
C LEU A 138 -6.50 -30.92 -7.49
N LEU A 139 -5.61 -31.69 -8.11
CA LEU A 139 -5.76 -33.12 -8.30
C LEU A 139 -4.96 -33.86 -7.21
N ILE A 140 -5.61 -34.74 -6.45
CA ILE A 140 -4.98 -35.56 -5.41
C ILE A 140 -5.22 -37.03 -5.73
N LEU A 141 -4.15 -37.81 -5.90
CA LEU A 141 -4.24 -39.20 -6.32
C LEU A 141 -3.54 -40.13 -5.33
N ASP A 142 -4.30 -41.05 -4.75
CA ASP A 142 -3.82 -42.15 -3.90
C ASP A 142 -3.82 -43.46 -4.72
N CYS A 143 -2.82 -43.61 -5.60
CA CYS A 143 -2.67 -44.78 -6.48
C CYS A 143 -1.20 -45.03 -6.96
N CYS A 144 -0.82 -46.27 -7.27
CA CYS A 144 0.61 -46.68 -7.41
C CYS A 144 1.39 -46.16 -8.62
N HIS A 145 0.77 -45.48 -9.59
CA HIS A 145 1.46 -45.03 -10.82
C HIS A 145 0.99 -43.63 -11.26
N ALA A 146 0.65 -42.78 -10.29
CA ALA A 146 0.13 -41.44 -10.52
C ALA A 146 1.11 -40.49 -11.28
N SER A 147 2.37 -40.89 -11.49
CA SER A 147 3.33 -40.16 -12.34
C SER A 147 3.10 -40.36 -13.86
N LEU A 148 2.16 -41.20 -14.29
CA LEU A 148 1.82 -41.46 -15.71
C LEU A 148 0.77 -40.48 -16.30
N ILE A 149 0.62 -39.32 -15.67
CA ILE A 149 -0.36 -38.28 -16.04
C ILE A 149 0.16 -37.47 -17.23
N ALA A 150 -0.70 -37.22 -18.20
CA ALA A 150 -0.33 -36.49 -19.42
C ALA A 150 0.03 -35.03 -19.08
N VAL A 151 1.09 -34.48 -19.69
CA VAL A 151 1.38 -33.05 -19.61
C VAL A 151 0.34 -32.31 -20.45
N GLY A 152 -0.34 -31.34 -19.85
CA GLY A 152 -1.28 -30.45 -20.53
C GLY A 152 -1.08 -29.01 -20.11
N SER A 153 -1.67 -28.08 -20.86
CA SER A 153 -1.61 -26.63 -20.61
C SER A 153 -3.02 -26.08 -20.39
N LYS A 154 -3.15 -25.20 -19.40
CA LYS A 154 -4.39 -24.48 -19.08
C LYS A 154 -4.35 -23.06 -19.65
N ASP A 155 -5.52 -22.46 -19.88
CA ASP A 155 -5.67 -21.06 -20.32
C ASP A 155 -5.08 -20.05 -19.30
N GLU A 156 -4.67 -18.87 -19.78
CA GLU A 156 -4.04 -17.82 -18.97
C GLU A 156 -4.92 -17.39 -17.79
N GLY A 157 -4.43 -17.59 -16.56
CA GLY A 157 -5.05 -17.05 -15.33
C GLY A 157 -5.58 -18.06 -14.31
N SER A 158 -5.52 -19.38 -14.57
CA SER A 158 -5.98 -20.41 -13.62
C SER A 158 -4.93 -21.50 -13.36
N ARG A 159 -4.98 -22.10 -12.18
CA ARG A 159 -3.99 -23.08 -11.69
C ARG A 159 -4.45 -24.52 -11.91
N PHE A 160 -3.47 -25.38 -12.10
CA PHE A 160 -3.66 -26.84 -12.10
C PHE A 160 -2.46 -27.47 -11.38
N GLU A 161 -2.70 -28.01 -10.19
CA GLU A 161 -1.69 -28.63 -9.34
C GLU A 161 -2.05 -30.07 -9.03
N LEU A 162 -1.03 -30.91 -8.83
CA LEU A 162 -1.18 -32.34 -8.56
C LEU A 162 -0.37 -32.73 -7.33
N ILE A 163 -0.99 -33.51 -6.45
CA ILE A 163 -0.33 -34.28 -5.39
C ILE A 163 -0.63 -35.76 -5.64
N ALA A 164 0.42 -36.56 -5.80
CA ALA A 164 0.30 -37.96 -6.20
C ALA A 164 1.11 -38.86 -5.27
N ALA A 165 0.52 -39.95 -4.77
CA ALA A 165 1.28 -41.03 -4.17
C ALA A 165 2.11 -41.75 -5.25
N SER A 166 3.42 -41.95 -5.03
CA SER A 166 4.27 -42.71 -5.95
C SER A 166 5.07 -43.77 -5.20
N ALA A 167 5.10 -45.00 -5.70
CA ALA A 167 5.89 -46.08 -5.12
C ALA A 167 7.39 -45.89 -5.49
N THR A 168 8.29 -45.91 -4.50
CA THR A 168 9.73 -45.88 -4.77
C THR A 168 10.23 -47.25 -5.22
N ALA A 169 10.85 -47.31 -6.40
CA ALA A 169 11.74 -48.39 -6.81
C ALA A 169 13.07 -48.30 -6.04
N LYS A 170 13.08 -48.64 -4.74
CA LYS A 170 14.32 -48.62 -3.94
C LYS A 170 15.18 -49.89 -4.03
N ASP A 171 14.74 -50.96 -4.68
CA ASP A 171 15.59 -52.12 -4.97
C ASP A 171 15.52 -52.51 -6.46
N ARG A 172 16.53 -52.10 -7.24
CA ARG A 172 16.69 -52.44 -8.66
C ARG A 172 17.03 -53.91 -8.92
N GLN A 173 16.95 -54.79 -7.91
CA GLN A 173 17.24 -56.22 -8.07
C GLN A 173 16.02 -57.14 -7.87
N ASN A 174 14.88 -56.65 -7.37
CA ASN A 174 13.63 -57.42 -7.35
C ASN A 174 12.46 -56.48 -7.68
N ALA A 175 12.22 -56.27 -8.97
CA ALA A 175 11.09 -55.49 -9.48
C ALA A 175 9.80 -56.33 -9.57
N GLU A 176 9.41 -56.96 -8.45
CA GLU A 176 8.06 -57.53 -8.30
C GLU A 176 7.27 -56.65 -7.32
N THR A 177 6.31 -55.91 -7.89
CA THR A 177 5.08 -55.42 -7.25
C THR A 177 5.24 -54.59 -5.96
N THR A 178 5.89 -53.43 -6.02
CA THR A 178 5.77 -52.41 -4.98
C THR A 178 4.43 -51.66 -5.09
N MET A 179 3.39 -52.21 -4.45
CA MET A 179 2.07 -51.56 -4.31
C MET A 179 2.11 -50.47 -3.21
N THR A 180 1.26 -49.45 -3.34
CA THR A 180 0.93 -48.52 -2.25
C THR A 180 0.34 -49.34 -1.09
N PRO A 181 0.62 -49.01 0.18
CA PRO A 181 0.06 -49.74 1.30
C PRO A 181 -1.46 -49.81 1.23
N VAL A 182 -2.01 -50.96 1.59
CA VAL A 182 -3.45 -51.14 1.83
C VAL A 182 -3.90 -50.08 2.86
N PRO A 183 -5.11 -49.49 2.71
CA PRO A 183 -5.70 -48.58 3.69
C PRO A 183 -5.44 -49.00 5.16
N GLY A 184 -4.93 -48.08 5.97
CA GLY A 184 -4.37 -48.37 7.28
C GLY A 184 -3.74 -47.15 7.98
N PRO A 185 -3.16 -47.32 9.18
CA PRO A 185 -2.64 -46.22 10.00
C PRO A 185 -1.47 -45.43 9.36
N HIS A 186 -0.93 -45.93 8.26
CA HIS A 186 0.20 -45.38 7.52
C HIS A 186 -0.13 -45.11 6.04
N SER A 187 -1.41 -45.13 5.63
CA SER A 187 -1.81 -44.82 4.26
C SER A 187 -1.63 -43.34 3.92
N PHE A 188 -1.48 -43.05 2.62
CA PHE A 188 -1.38 -41.68 2.12
C PHE A 188 -2.62 -40.87 2.52
N THR A 189 -3.82 -41.42 2.32
CA THR A 189 -5.09 -40.79 2.75
C THR A 189 -5.08 -40.43 4.24
N ARG A 190 -4.59 -41.31 5.12
CA ARG A 190 -4.59 -41.09 6.57
C ARG A 190 -3.62 -39.99 6.98
N ILE A 191 -2.44 -39.94 6.37
CA ILE A 191 -1.43 -38.89 6.62
C ILE A 191 -1.94 -37.54 6.10
N LEU A 192 -2.51 -37.50 4.89
CA LEU A 192 -3.15 -36.32 4.31
C LEU A 192 -4.23 -35.77 5.25
N THR A 193 -5.15 -36.64 5.70
CA THR A 193 -6.23 -36.27 6.64
C THR A 193 -5.67 -35.70 7.94
N ARG A 194 -4.59 -36.28 8.49
CA ARG A 194 -3.94 -35.80 9.72
C ARG A 194 -3.30 -34.41 9.54
N LEU A 195 -2.61 -34.18 8.42
CA LEU A 195 -1.94 -32.91 8.14
C LEU A 195 -2.95 -31.80 7.85
N LEU A 196 -4.04 -32.09 7.14
CA LEU A 196 -5.16 -31.15 6.96
C LEU A 196 -5.77 -30.75 8.31
N LYS A 197 -6.00 -31.71 9.23
CA LYS A 197 -6.47 -31.38 10.59
C LYS A 197 -5.47 -30.52 11.36
N LYS A 198 -4.17 -30.80 11.27
CA LYS A 198 -3.10 -30.03 11.93
C LYS A 198 -3.08 -28.57 11.47
N HIS A 199 -3.29 -28.33 10.18
CA HIS A 199 -3.21 -27.01 9.54
C HIS A 199 -4.55 -26.33 9.31
N ALA A 200 -5.61 -26.79 9.99
CA ALA A 200 -6.97 -26.25 9.82
C ALA A 200 -7.09 -24.75 10.14
N SER A 201 -6.33 -24.24 11.11
CA SER A 201 -6.39 -22.84 11.56
C SER A 201 -5.57 -21.88 10.71
N GLU A 202 -4.40 -22.30 10.25
CA GLU A 202 -3.44 -21.45 9.53
C GLU A 202 -3.54 -21.64 8.01
N GLY A 203 -4.03 -22.79 7.55
CA GLY A 203 -4.04 -23.19 6.15
C GLY A 203 -2.67 -23.62 5.64
N ILE A 204 -2.63 -24.47 4.61
CA ILE A 204 -1.40 -25.04 4.06
C ILE A 204 -1.40 -24.98 2.53
N SER A 205 -0.27 -24.68 1.91
CA SER A 205 -0.14 -24.77 0.44
C SER A 205 -0.05 -26.23 0.00
N SER A 206 -0.51 -26.54 -1.21
CA SER A 206 -0.41 -27.87 -1.83
C SER A 206 1.03 -28.39 -1.89
N GLU A 207 2.00 -27.51 -2.17
CA GLU A 207 3.43 -27.84 -2.18
C GLU A 207 3.93 -28.17 -0.77
N ASN A 208 3.66 -27.31 0.23
CA ASN A 208 4.08 -27.57 1.61
C ASN A 208 3.38 -28.81 2.18
N LEU A 209 2.13 -29.05 1.80
CA LEU A 209 1.40 -30.26 2.15
C LEU A 209 2.10 -31.49 1.58
N CYS A 210 2.53 -31.46 0.32
CA CYS A 210 3.30 -32.55 -0.28
C CYS A 210 4.66 -32.75 0.42
N SER A 211 5.36 -31.67 0.75
CA SER A 211 6.62 -31.71 1.51
C SER A 211 6.45 -32.29 2.91
N GLU A 212 5.43 -31.88 3.67
CA GLU A 212 5.14 -32.45 4.99
C GLU A 212 4.68 -33.91 4.93
N ILE A 213 3.95 -34.31 3.87
CA ILE A 213 3.64 -35.72 3.62
C ILE A 213 4.94 -36.51 3.38
N ARG A 214 5.91 -35.94 2.66
CA ARG A 214 7.20 -36.58 2.35
C ARG A 214 8.10 -36.72 3.58
N GLU A 215 8.06 -35.73 4.48
CA GLU A 215 8.86 -35.69 5.70
C GLU A 215 8.27 -36.56 6.84
N ASP A 216 7.05 -37.06 6.69
CA ASP A 216 6.47 -38.00 7.64
C ASP A 216 7.22 -39.34 7.61
N GLY A 217 8.02 -39.61 8.64
CA GLY A 217 8.83 -40.82 8.76
C GLY A 217 8.03 -42.15 8.80
N LYS A 218 6.70 -42.11 8.71
CA LYS A 218 5.82 -43.28 8.65
C LYS A 218 5.26 -43.56 7.26
N ILE A 219 5.50 -42.70 6.26
CA ILE A 219 5.04 -42.93 4.88
C ILE A 219 5.99 -43.89 4.15
N THR A 220 5.44 -44.85 3.42
CA THR A 220 6.22 -45.82 2.62
C THR A 220 6.26 -45.46 1.12
N VAL A 221 5.53 -44.43 0.72
CA VAL A 221 5.44 -43.91 -0.66
C VAL A 221 6.09 -42.54 -0.74
N THR A 222 6.69 -42.19 -1.87
CA THR A 222 7.22 -40.84 -2.10
C THR A 222 6.16 -39.99 -2.79
N PRO A 223 5.56 -39.00 -2.11
CA PRO A 223 4.58 -38.14 -2.73
C PRO A 223 5.25 -37.23 -3.75
N VAL A 224 4.60 -37.04 -4.89
CA VAL A 224 5.04 -36.18 -6.00
C VAL A 224 4.13 -34.98 -6.08
N PHE A 225 4.73 -33.79 -6.18
CA PHE A 225 4.04 -32.55 -6.48
C PHE A 225 4.35 -32.14 -7.92
N HIS A 226 3.33 -31.73 -8.68
CA HIS A 226 3.52 -31.13 -9.99
C HIS A 226 2.62 -29.91 -10.16
N ASN A 227 3.21 -28.81 -10.64
CA ASN A 227 2.50 -27.61 -11.05
C ASN A 227 2.56 -27.51 -12.56
N PHE A 228 1.42 -27.71 -13.24
CA PHE A 228 1.34 -27.74 -14.70
C PHE A 228 1.41 -26.34 -15.32
N VAL A 229 1.37 -25.26 -14.52
CA VAL A 229 1.40 -23.86 -14.97
C VAL A 229 2.48 -23.06 -14.21
N ARG A 230 3.74 -23.16 -14.64
CA ARG A 230 4.91 -22.48 -14.04
C ARG A 230 4.91 -20.93 -14.08
N LYS A 231 3.83 -20.29 -14.54
CA LYS A 231 3.77 -18.82 -14.72
C LYS A 231 3.11 -18.07 -13.56
N SER A 232 2.48 -18.77 -12.60
CA SER A 232 1.89 -18.15 -11.39
C SER A 232 2.85 -18.29 -10.21
N PRO A 233 3.21 -17.19 -9.51
CA PRO A 233 4.20 -17.23 -8.43
C PRO A 233 3.69 -17.81 -7.09
N THR A 234 2.47 -18.36 -7.01
CA THR A 234 1.96 -18.96 -5.75
C THR A 234 1.15 -20.24 -5.96
N ASN A 235 1.37 -21.22 -5.08
CA ASN A 235 0.64 -22.49 -5.07
C ASN A 235 -0.78 -22.38 -4.49
N ILE A 236 -1.66 -23.35 -4.77
CA ILE A 236 -3.00 -23.48 -4.17
C ILE A 236 -2.87 -23.63 -2.65
N ARG A 237 -3.66 -22.88 -1.87
CA ARG A 237 -3.68 -22.94 -0.40
C ARG A 237 -5.02 -23.48 0.09
N LEU A 238 -4.99 -24.53 0.90
CA LEU A 238 -6.15 -25.13 1.55
C LEU A 238 -6.36 -24.46 2.90
N GLN A 239 -7.50 -23.76 3.05
CA GLN A 239 -7.92 -23.08 4.28
C GLN A 239 -9.45 -23.07 4.43
N SER A 240 -9.96 -22.95 5.66
CA SER A 240 -11.41 -23.01 5.94
C SER A 240 -12.19 -21.83 5.33
N VAL A 241 -13.36 -22.10 4.73
CA VAL A 241 -14.19 -21.09 4.04
C VAL A 241 -15.02 -20.22 5.01
N ASN A 242 -15.27 -20.66 6.25
CA ASN A 242 -16.12 -19.94 7.22
C ASN A 242 -15.39 -19.33 8.43
N GLN A 243 -14.20 -18.74 8.25
CA GLN A 243 -13.82 -17.71 9.22
C GLN A 243 -14.70 -16.49 8.97
N GLU A 244 -15.76 -16.33 9.76
CA GLU A 244 -16.31 -15.02 10.10
C GLU A 244 -15.21 -14.20 10.81
N ARG A 245 -14.21 -13.74 10.06
CA ARG A 245 -13.67 -12.41 10.30
C ARG A 245 -14.80 -11.49 9.90
N GLY A 246 -15.54 -11.00 10.90
CA GLY A 246 -16.72 -10.16 10.70
C GLY A 246 -16.49 -9.20 9.56
N PHE A 247 -17.40 -9.23 8.57
CA PHE A 247 -17.40 -8.44 7.35
C PHE A 247 -16.15 -7.56 7.19
N ILE A 248 -15.07 -8.11 6.64
CA ILE A 248 -14.33 -7.28 5.69
C ILE A 248 -15.20 -7.34 4.45
N GLN A 249 -16.16 -6.41 4.38
CA GLN A 249 -16.78 -6.00 3.12
C GLN A 249 -15.64 -6.01 2.09
N LYS A 250 -15.80 -6.70 0.94
CA LYS A 250 -14.97 -6.38 -0.23
C LYS A 250 -14.99 -4.86 -0.29
N PRO A 251 -13.86 -4.17 -0.07
CA PRO A 251 -13.91 -2.74 0.10
C PRO A 251 -14.53 -2.22 -1.18
N SER A 252 -15.58 -1.43 -1.01
CA SER A 252 -16.51 -1.02 -2.06
C SER A 252 -15.77 -0.54 -3.32
N GLY A 253 -14.54 -0.04 -3.16
CA GLY A 253 -13.61 0.42 -4.19
C GLY A 253 -13.24 -0.56 -5.31
N TYR A 254 -12.93 -1.85 -5.07
CA TYR A 254 -12.47 -2.74 -6.16
C TYR A 254 -13.61 -3.08 -7.13
N LEU A 255 -14.80 -3.37 -6.57
CA LEU A 255 -16.03 -3.49 -7.34
C LEU A 255 -16.41 -2.16 -8.01
N LEU A 256 -16.19 -1.03 -7.33
CA LEU A 256 -16.46 0.30 -7.88
C LEU A 256 -15.59 0.61 -9.10
N PHE A 257 -14.26 0.44 -9.05
CA PHE A 257 -13.39 0.76 -10.19
C PHE A 257 -13.66 -0.13 -11.41
N ARG A 258 -13.86 -1.44 -11.20
CA ARG A 258 -14.22 -2.35 -12.30
C ARG A 258 -15.61 -2.04 -12.86
N ALA A 259 -16.57 -1.65 -12.01
CA ALA A 259 -17.87 -1.16 -12.46
C ALA A 259 -17.73 0.15 -13.27
N SER A 260 -16.89 1.09 -12.84
CA SER A 260 -16.63 2.34 -13.56
C SER A 260 -16.02 2.12 -14.95
N LEU A 261 -15.17 1.10 -15.12
CA LEU A 261 -14.59 0.77 -16.43
C LEU A 261 -15.46 -0.16 -17.28
N SER A 262 -16.44 -0.86 -16.69
CA SER A 262 -17.27 -1.85 -17.41
C SER A 262 -18.06 -1.28 -18.58
N GLY A 263 -18.37 0.02 -18.55
CA GLY A 263 -19.00 0.75 -19.67
C GLY A 263 -18.02 1.40 -20.65
N ASP A 264 -16.73 1.41 -20.33
CA ASP A 264 -15.67 2.07 -21.11
C ASP A 264 -14.71 1.03 -21.70
N VAL A 265 -15.02 0.61 -22.93
CA VAL A 265 -14.26 -0.41 -23.66
C VAL A 265 -12.79 0.01 -23.82
N THR A 266 -12.56 1.29 -24.15
CA THR A 266 -11.20 1.82 -24.35
C THR A 266 -10.41 1.85 -23.03
N GLY A 267 -11.03 2.32 -21.94
CA GLY A 267 -10.40 2.29 -20.61
C GLY A 267 -10.07 0.87 -20.16
N THR A 268 -10.97 -0.10 -20.41
CA THR A 268 -10.73 -1.51 -20.11
C THR A 268 -9.55 -2.07 -20.91
N GLN A 269 -9.47 -1.79 -22.21
CA GLN A 269 -8.35 -2.23 -23.07
C GLN A 269 -7.01 -1.66 -22.61
N ILE A 270 -6.96 -0.36 -22.28
CA ILE A 270 -5.74 0.28 -21.76
C ILE A 270 -5.32 -0.35 -20.44
N ALA A 271 -6.27 -0.57 -19.51
CA ALA A 271 -5.97 -1.17 -18.22
C ALA A 271 -5.45 -2.61 -18.36
N GLU A 272 -6.05 -3.44 -19.21
CA GLU A 272 -5.56 -4.80 -19.47
C GLU A 272 -4.18 -4.81 -20.12
N TRP A 273 -3.93 -3.92 -21.08
CA TRP A 273 -2.62 -3.80 -21.70
C TRP A 273 -1.54 -3.41 -20.68
N LEU A 274 -1.79 -2.41 -19.83
CA LEU A 274 -0.87 -2.01 -18.76
C LEU A 274 -0.64 -3.13 -17.73
N LYS A 275 -1.68 -3.93 -17.42
CA LYS A 275 -1.56 -5.10 -16.52
C LYS A 275 -0.72 -6.23 -17.13
N SER A 276 -0.63 -6.31 -18.46
CA SER A 276 0.08 -7.40 -19.14
C SER A 276 1.61 -7.39 -18.94
N ALA A 277 2.17 -6.27 -18.48
CA ALA A 277 3.56 -6.15 -18.05
C ALA A 277 3.67 -5.11 -16.92
N ALA A 278 2.87 -5.28 -15.87
CA ALA A 278 2.75 -4.30 -14.79
C ALA A 278 4.11 -3.98 -14.12
N PRO A 279 4.41 -2.70 -13.86
CA PRO A 279 5.61 -2.28 -13.13
C PRO A 279 5.75 -2.97 -11.77
N SER A 280 6.99 -3.24 -11.34
CA SER A 280 7.27 -3.66 -9.96
C SER A 280 6.65 -2.64 -8.98
N HIS A 281 5.96 -3.15 -7.95
CA HIS A 281 5.26 -2.35 -6.91
C HIS A 281 3.98 -1.61 -7.34
N VAL A 282 3.45 -1.82 -8.54
CA VAL A 282 2.15 -1.26 -8.97
C VAL A 282 1.08 -2.36 -8.94
N THR A 283 0.02 -2.14 -8.16
CA THR A 283 -1.11 -3.08 -8.10
C THR A 283 -2.04 -2.90 -9.30
N ALA A 284 -2.67 -3.99 -9.74
CA ALA A 284 -3.69 -3.94 -10.81
C ALA A 284 -4.81 -2.92 -10.51
N VAL A 285 -5.20 -2.81 -9.23
CA VAL A 285 -6.19 -1.83 -8.74
C VAL A 285 -5.70 -0.39 -8.96
N SER A 286 -4.41 -0.12 -8.71
CA SER A 286 -3.83 1.20 -8.97
C SER A 286 -3.86 1.54 -10.45
N ILE A 287 -3.65 0.56 -11.33
CA ILE A 287 -3.72 0.75 -12.78
C ILE A 287 -5.15 1.12 -13.19
N GLU A 288 -6.14 0.33 -12.77
CA GLU A 288 -7.54 0.58 -13.08
C GLU A 288 -8.04 1.91 -12.49
N ALA A 289 -7.62 2.28 -11.29
CA ALA A 289 -7.98 3.56 -10.67
C ALA A 289 -7.42 4.76 -11.47
N VAL A 290 -6.15 4.70 -11.89
CA VAL A 290 -5.52 5.78 -12.68
C VAL A 290 -6.16 5.88 -14.07
N VAL A 291 -6.41 4.75 -14.74
CA VAL A 291 -7.05 4.72 -16.06
C VAL A 291 -8.50 5.21 -15.97
N SER A 292 -9.28 4.71 -15.01
CA SER A 292 -10.65 5.18 -14.78
C SER A 292 -10.70 6.68 -14.55
N ARG A 293 -9.81 7.20 -13.71
CA ARG A 293 -9.70 8.64 -13.46
C ARG A 293 -9.34 9.43 -14.71
N ALA A 294 -8.35 8.96 -15.47
CA ALA A 294 -7.98 9.60 -16.73
C ALA A 294 -9.19 9.71 -17.66
N ARG A 295 -9.97 8.64 -17.81
CA ARG A 295 -11.18 8.60 -18.66
C ARG A 295 -12.26 9.56 -18.19
N ARG A 296 -12.55 9.62 -16.88
CA ARG A 296 -13.48 10.62 -16.32
C ARG A 296 -13.04 12.05 -16.63
N ILE A 297 -11.74 12.35 -16.52
CA ILE A 297 -11.19 13.66 -16.86
C ILE A 297 -11.30 13.94 -18.38
N GLN A 298 -11.08 12.96 -19.25
CA GLN A 298 -11.23 13.15 -20.70
C GLN A 298 -12.68 13.47 -21.10
N GLU A 299 -13.64 12.83 -20.45
CA GLU A 299 -15.08 13.04 -20.68
C GLU A 299 -15.55 14.38 -20.10
N ALA A 300 -14.98 14.79 -18.97
CA ALA A 300 -15.23 16.06 -18.33
C ALA A 300 -14.46 17.20 -19.02
N PHE A 301 -14.91 17.64 -20.20
CA PHE A 301 -14.34 18.83 -20.83
C PHE A 301 -14.64 20.08 -19.98
N PRO A 302 -13.67 21.01 -19.79
CA PRO A 302 -13.90 22.23 -19.03
C PRO A 302 -14.95 23.08 -19.74
N LYS A 303 -16.16 23.05 -19.21
CA LYS A 303 -17.31 23.84 -19.65
C LYS A 303 -17.97 24.41 -18.40
N GLY A 304 -18.62 25.56 -18.53
CA GLY A 304 -19.43 26.15 -17.47
C GLY A 304 -18.85 27.43 -16.89
N SER A 305 -19.70 28.12 -16.13
CA SER A 305 -19.46 29.49 -15.64
C SER A 305 -18.28 29.60 -14.67
N ALA A 306 -17.91 28.52 -13.97
CA ALA A 306 -16.80 28.51 -13.03
C ALA A 306 -15.43 28.47 -13.72
N PHE A 307 -15.29 27.70 -14.81
CA PHE A 307 -14.07 27.70 -15.62
C PHE A 307 -13.82 29.06 -16.26
N GLU A 308 -14.87 29.72 -16.77
CA GLU A 308 -14.78 31.04 -17.40
C GLU A 308 -14.42 32.18 -16.44
N LYS A 309 -14.59 31.98 -15.13
CA LYS A 309 -14.20 32.96 -14.10
C LYS A 309 -12.72 32.89 -13.73
N LEU A 310 -12.02 31.82 -14.11
CA LEU A 310 -10.58 31.66 -13.85
C LEU A 310 -9.75 32.62 -14.71
N SER A 311 -8.55 32.95 -14.25
CA SER A 311 -7.60 33.73 -15.02
C SER A 311 -7.28 33.06 -16.37
N GLU A 312 -6.93 33.86 -17.38
CA GLU A 312 -6.55 33.35 -18.71
C GLU A 312 -5.38 32.36 -18.60
N ALA A 313 -4.37 32.67 -17.78
CA ALA A 313 -3.25 31.78 -17.51
C ALA A 313 -3.68 30.43 -16.88
N ALA A 314 -4.64 30.43 -15.95
CA ALA A 314 -5.17 29.20 -15.36
C ALA A 314 -5.97 28.37 -16.37
N ARG A 315 -6.82 29.01 -17.19
CA ARG A 315 -7.59 28.34 -18.24
C ARG A 315 -6.68 27.69 -19.28
N ASP A 316 -5.66 28.41 -19.75
CA ASP A 316 -4.70 27.91 -20.73
C ASP A 316 -3.93 26.70 -20.20
N GLU A 317 -3.55 26.72 -18.92
CA GLU A 317 -2.85 25.62 -18.28
C GLU A 317 -3.70 24.35 -18.18
N ILE A 318 -4.97 24.48 -17.77
CA ILE A 318 -5.92 23.36 -17.72
C ILE A 318 -6.07 22.75 -19.11
N ILE A 319 -6.31 23.58 -20.13
CA ILE A 319 -6.48 23.13 -21.52
C ILE A 319 -5.21 22.43 -22.01
N TRP A 320 -4.04 23.00 -21.76
CA TRP A 320 -2.76 22.41 -22.16
C TRP A 320 -2.50 21.05 -21.49
N SER A 321 -2.75 20.96 -20.18
CA SER A 321 -2.57 19.74 -19.42
C SER A 321 -3.52 18.63 -19.90
N MET A 322 -4.78 18.97 -20.18
CA MET A 322 -5.77 18.02 -20.70
C MET A 322 -5.42 17.54 -22.10
N ARG A 323 -4.89 18.41 -22.97
CA ARG A 323 -4.36 17.99 -24.28
C ARG A 323 -3.25 16.95 -24.12
N GLY A 324 -2.31 17.16 -23.19
CA GLY A 324 -1.25 16.21 -22.88
C GLY A 324 -1.78 14.85 -22.39
N LEU A 325 -2.79 14.85 -21.51
CA LEU A 325 -3.47 13.63 -21.08
C LEU A 325 -4.16 12.91 -22.25
N ASN A 326 -4.89 13.65 -23.10
CA ASN A 326 -5.56 13.10 -24.26
C ASN A 326 -4.59 12.44 -25.24
N THR A 327 -3.46 13.07 -25.52
CA THR A 327 -2.40 12.49 -26.36
C THR A 327 -1.88 11.19 -25.75
N THR A 328 -1.60 11.17 -24.44
CA THR A 328 -1.07 9.97 -23.76
C THR A 328 -2.09 8.82 -23.76
N MET A 329 -3.36 9.13 -23.54
CA MET A 329 -4.44 8.14 -23.58
C MET A 329 -4.67 7.59 -24.98
N ALA A 330 -4.56 8.42 -26.03
CA ALA A 330 -4.63 7.98 -27.42
C ALA A 330 -3.46 7.06 -27.79
N GLU A 331 -2.23 7.43 -27.39
CA GLU A 331 -1.03 6.58 -27.57
C GLU A 331 -1.17 5.23 -26.86
N ALA A 332 -1.70 5.23 -25.62
CA ALA A 332 -1.93 4.00 -24.86
C ALA A 332 -3.04 3.14 -25.48
N ALA A 333 -4.12 3.75 -25.98
CA ALA A 333 -5.19 3.04 -26.68
C ALA A 333 -4.70 2.37 -27.97
N ASP A 334 -3.91 3.08 -28.78
CA ASP A 334 -3.33 2.53 -30.01
C ASP A 334 -2.44 1.31 -29.71
N ARG A 335 -1.57 1.43 -28.69
CA ARG A 335 -0.73 0.32 -28.22
C ARG A 335 -1.54 -0.86 -27.66
N ALA A 336 -2.65 -0.60 -26.99
CA ALA A 336 -3.54 -1.64 -26.47
C ALA A 336 -4.28 -2.37 -27.61
N SER A 337 -4.63 -1.67 -28.70
CA SER A 337 -5.28 -2.28 -29.87
C SER A 337 -4.33 -3.03 -30.79
N ASN A 338 -3.08 -2.59 -30.90
CA ASN A 338 -2.08 -3.16 -31.80
C ASN A 338 -1.43 -4.41 -31.16
N SER A 339 -2.06 -5.57 -31.38
CA SER A 339 -1.62 -6.89 -30.94
C SER A 339 -0.49 -7.46 -31.81
N THR A 340 0.58 -6.70 -32.07
CA THR A 340 1.77 -7.25 -32.72
C THR A 340 2.60 -8.06 -31.72
N PRO A 341 3.18 -9.20 -32.12
CA PRO A 341 4.07 -9.99 -31.28
C PRO A 341 5.40 -9.25 -31.08
N ILE A 342 5.43 -8.32 -30.13
CA ILE A 342 6.62 -7.60 -29.68
C ILE A 342 7.39 -8.50 -28.71
N PRO A 343 8.73 -8.52 -28.73
CA PRO A 343 9.56 -9.17 -27.71
C PRO A 343 9.15 -8.73 -26.29
N THR A 344 9.16 -9.66 -25.33
CA THR A 344 8.63 -9.45 -23.98
C THR A 344 9.31 -8.28 -23.24
N SER A 345 10.59 -8.03 -23.52
CA SER A 345 11.37 -6.91 -22.95
C SER A 345 10.93 -5.53 -23.47
N GLU A 346 10.72 -5.39 -24.79
CA GLU A 346 10.28 -4.13 -25.41
C GLU A 346 8.84 -3.80 -25.00
N LYS A 347 8.00 -4.82 -24.83
CA LYS A 347 6.64 -4.67 -24.31
C LYS A 347 6.63 -4.15 -22.87
N ALA A 348 7.50 -4.69 -22.00
CA ALA A 348 7.62 -4.24 -20.62
C ALA A 348 8.09 -2.78 -20.53
N GLU A 349 9.11 -2.40 -21.31
CA GLU A 349 9.59 -1.01 -21.36
C GLU A 349 8.51 -0.05 -21.87
N ALA A 350 7.79 -0.43 -22.93
CA ALA A 350 6.70 0.38 -23.49
C ALA A 350 5.54 0.56 -22.48
N VAL A 351 5.19 -0.49 -21.74
CA VAL A 351 4.18 -0.43 -20.67
C VAL A 351 4.64 0.48 -19.53
N GLN A 352 5.89 0.33 -19.08
CA GLN A 352 6.47 1.18 -18.03
C GLN A 352 6.46 2.66 -18.43
N GLN A 353 6.96 2.99 -19.62
CA GLN A 353 6.98 4.38 -20.11
C GLN A 353 5.57 4.96 -20.25
N SER A 354 4.62 4.18 -20.76
CA SER A 354 3.22 4.62 -20.88
C SER A 354 2.55 4.81 -19.52
N TRP A 355 2.82 3.92 -18.57
CA TRP A 355 2.34 4.04 -17.20
C TRP A 355 2.84 5.32 -16.53
N ASP A 356 4.14 5.60 -16.62
CA ASP A 356 4.74 6.76 -15.99
C ASP A 356 4.22 8.07 -16.61
N ARG A 357 4.12 8.13 -17.94
CA ARG A 357 3.51 9.27 -18.65
C ARG A 357 2.04 9.47 -18.28
N LEU A 358 1.27 8.39 -18.19
CA LEU A 358 -0.15 8.47 -17.84
C LEU A 358 -0.33 9.00 -16.41
N LYS A 359 0.37 8.39 -15.45
CA LYS A 359 0.35 8.81 -14.05
C LYS A 359 0.78 10.27 -13.90
N GLU A 360 1.83 10.67 -14.62
CA GLU A 360 2.31 12.05 -14.64
C GLU A 360 1.26 13.02 -15.19
N ASN A 361 0.66 12.73 -16.35
CA ASN A 361 -0.31 13.64 -16.95
C ASN A 361 -1.62 13.71 -16.18
N VAL A 362 -2.08 12.61 -15.56
CA VAL A 362 -3.21 12.65 -14.62
C VAL A 362 -2.90 13.55 -13.43
N SER A 363 -1.71 13.41 -12.82
CA SER A 363 -1.29 14.25 -11.70
C SER A 363 -1.17 15.74 -12.09
N ARG A 364 -0.64 16.02 -13.28
CA ARG A 364 -0.53 17.39 -13.82
C ARG A 364 -1.89 18.02 -14.05
N VAL A 365 -2.82 17.31 -14.68
CA VAL A 365 -4.18 17.81 -14.92
C VAL A 365 -4.89 18.08 -13.59
N ASN A 366 -4.81 17.16 -12.63
CA ASN A 366 -5.39 17.37 -11.30
C ASN A 366 -4.81 18.61 -10.63
N THR A 367 -3.49 18.82 -10.71
CA THR A 367 -2.85 20.01 -10.12
C THR A 367 -3.26 21.29 -10.84
N ALA A 368 -3.34 21.27 -12.18
CA ALA A 368 -3.75 22.41 -13.00
C ALA A 368 -5.22 22.81 -12.76
N ILE A 369 -6.09 21.86 -12.45
CA ILE A 369 -7.48 22.11 -12.05
C ILE A 369 -7.52 22.56 -10.59
N GLU A 370 -6.97 21.78 -9.66
CA GLU A 370 -7.10 22.03 -8.22
C GLU A 370 -6.50 23.36 -7.77
N THR A 371 -5.34 23.76 -8.32
CA THR A 371 -4.60 24.96 -7.89
C THR A 371 -5.38 26.27 -8.06
N PRO A 372 -5.89 26.64 -9.25
CA PRO A 372 -6.64 27.88 -9.44
C PRO A 372 -8.00 27.84 -8.73
N PHE A 373 -8.71 26.71 -8.72
CA PHE A 373 -10.00 26.59 -8.05
C PHE A 373 -9.90 26.76 -6.53
N LEU A 374 -8.77 26.37 -5.94
CA LEU A 374 -8.48 26.69 -4.55
C LEU A 374 -8.07 28.17 -4.43
N LEU A 375 -7.02 28.60 -5.13
CA LEU A 375 -6.30 29.84 -4.79
C LEU A 375 -6.82 31.13 -5.43
N GLU A 376 -7.48 31.07 -6.58
CA GLU A 376 -8.12 32.25 -7.17
C GLU A 376 -9.44 32.51 -6.42
N ASP A 377 -9.48 33.63 -5.68
CA ASP A 377 -10.64 33.98 -4.87
C ASP A 377 -11.81 34.34 -5.79
N ASN A 378 -12.69 33.37 -6.04
CA ASN A 378 -14.01 33.59 -6.64
C ASN A 378 -14.89 34.34 -5.62
N ALA A 379 -14.52 35.60 -5.35
CA ALA A 379 -15.15 36.50 -4.38
C ALA A 379 -16.59 36.85 -4.79
N SER A 380 -17.51 35.89 -4.62
CA SER A 380 -18.98 36.04 -4.61
C SER A 380 -19.69 34.77 -4.11
N ARG A 381 -19.14 33.99 -3.16
CA ARG A 381 -19.96 33.08 -2.34
C ARG A 381 -20.57 33.85 -1.16
N GLY A 382 -21.37 34.86 -1.51
CA GLY A 382 -22.36 35.44 -0.61
C GLY A 382 -23.66 34.66 -0.71
N SER A 383 -23.73 33.52 -0.05
CA SER A 383 -24.98 32.85 0.36
C SER A 383 -24.58 31.53 0.99
N LYS A 384 -25.20 31.24 2.14
CA LYS A 384 -25.32 29.88 2.68
C LYS A 384 -25.42 28.87 1.54
N LEU A 385 -24.69 27.76 1.61
CA LEU A 385 -25.07 26.54 0.89
C LEU A 385 -26.58 26.35 1.17
N PRO A 386 -27.46 26.42 0.15
CA PRO A 386 -28.86 26.15 0.36
C PRO A 386 -28.95 24.68 0.75
N GLN A 387 -29.32 24.43 2.00
CA GLN A 387 -29.71 23.09 2.42
C GLN A 387 -31.03 22.64 1.78
N ASP A 388 -31.65 23.46 0.93
CA ASP A 388 -32.83 23.09 0.17
C ASP A 388 -32.79 23.72 -1.24
N SER A 389 -33.06 22.87 -2.23
CA SER A 389 -33.34 23.17 -3.65
C SER A 389 -32.21 23.73 -4.53
N ILE A 390 -31.40 22.87 -5.18
CA ILE A 390 -30.92 23.07 -6.57
C ILE A 390 -30.74 21.69 -7.23
N LYS A 391 -31.68 21.33 -8.13
CA LYS A 391 -31.42 20.41 -9.24
C LYS A 391 -30.95 21.30 -10.40
N ASP A 392 -29.65 21.50 -10.56
CA ASP A 392 -29.05 22.05 -11.77
C ASP A 392 -27.62 21.47 -11.90
N ASP A 393 -27.37 20.84 -13.04
CA ASP A 393 -26.18 20.08 -13.44
C ASP A 393 -24.89 20.93 -13.62
N GLU A 394 -24.72 22.05 -12.92
CA GLU A 394 -23.75 23.10 -13.30
C GLU A 394 -22.38 23.09 -12.60
N PHE A 395 -22.19 22.28 -11.55
CA PHE A 395 -20.93 22.18 -10.80
C PHE A 395 -20.14 20.84 -10.83
N PRO A 396 -20.70 19.63 -11.08
CA PRO A 396 -20.03 18.44 -10.56
C PRO A 396 -18.96 17.83 -11.48
N SER A 397 -19.12 17.90 -12.82
CA SER A 397 -18.40 16.96 -13.71
C SER A 397 -16.86 17.01 -13.66
N ILE A 398 -16.22 18.19 -13.69
CA ILE A 398 -14.74 18.27 -13.77
C ILE A 398 -14.05 18.22 -12.40
N LEU A 399 -14.67 18.78 -11.36
CA LEU A 399 -14.12 18.78 -10.01
C LEU A 399 -14.25 17.39 -9.36
N GLU A 400 -15.38 16.71 -9.58
CA GLU A 400 -15.56 15.31 -9.17
C GLU A 400 -14.63 14.38 -9.96
N ALA A 401 -14.46 14.60 -11.27
CA ALA A 401 -13.53 13.81 -12.08
C ALA A 401 -12.07 13.94 -11.60
N ALA A 402 -11.68 15.13 -11.13
CA ALA A 402 -10.34 15.43 -10.61
C ALA A 402 -10.17 15.16 -9.10
N ASP A 403 -11.22 14.73 -8.39
CA ASP A 403 -11.21 14.38 -6.95
C ASP A 403 -10.67 15.53 -6.07
N VAL A 404 -11.21 16.73 -6.32
CA VAL A 404 -10.79 18.00 -5.70
C VAL A 404 -11.58 18.30 -4.41
N ASP A 405 -12.68 17.60 -4.17
CA ASP A 405 -13.64 17.90 -3.08
C ASP A 405 -13.01 17.88 -1.69
N ALA A 406 -12.15 16.88 -1.41
CA ALA A 406 -11.49 16.78 -0.11
C ALA A 406 -10.58 18.00 0.16
N ALA A 407 -9.90 18.52 -0.87
CA ALA A 407 -9.05 19.69 -0.76
C ALA A 407 -9.87 21.00 -0.62
N LEU A 408 -11.01 21.09 -1.31
CA LEU A 408 -11.95 22.21 -1.17
C LEU A 408 -12.55 22.26 0.24
N LEU A 409 -13.04 21.13 0.74
CA LEU A 409 -13.58 21.03 2.10
C LEU A 409 -12.53 21.39 3.15
N LEU A 410 -11.27 20.94 2.97
CA LEU A 410 -10.18 21.30 3.86
C LEU A 410 -9.90 22.81 3.82
N ARG A 411 -9.88 23.41 2.62
CA ARG A 411 -9.70 24.87 2.47
C ARG A 411 -10.82 25.66 3.12
N GLU A 412 -12.07 25.22 2.95
CA GLU A 412 -13.23 25.83 3.63
C GLU A 412 -13.09 25.71 5.15
N ALA A 413 -12.67 24.55 5.67
CA ALA A 413 -12.41 24.35 7.09
C ALA A 413 -11.26 25.24 7.62
N ILE A 414 -10.25 25.55 6.80
CA ILE A 414 -9.16 26.47 7.18
C ILE A 414 -9.65 27.93 7.23
N ARG A 415 -10.50 28.33 6.27
CA ARG A 415 -11.10 29.68 6.20
C ARG A 415 -12.13 29.91 7.32
N ASN A 416 -12.86 28.88 7.72
CA ASN A 416 -13.81 28.98 8.82
C ASN A 416 -13.06 29.11 10.16
N GLU A 417 -13.38 30.17 10.91
CA GLU A 417 -12.76 30.44 12.22
C GLU A 417 -13.42 29.62 13.35
N ASP A 418 -14.63 29.12 13.13
CA ASP A 418 -15.32 28.28 14.09
C ASP A 418 -14.64 26.90 14.23
N PRO A 419 -14.51 26.37 15.46
CA PRO A 419 -13.95 25.03 15.66
C PRO A 419 -14.75 24.02 14.85
N CYS A 420 -14.07 23.26 13.98
CA CYS A 420 -14.71 22.26 13.15
C CYS A 420 -15.58 21.33 14.02
N LEU A 421 -16.81 21.03 13.56
CA LEU A 421 -17.83 20.22 14.26
C LEU A 421 -17.35 18.82 14.70
N HIS A 422 -16.16 18.38 14.26
CA HIS A 422 -15.62 17.02 14.45
C HIS A 422 -14.27 17.06 15.19
N THR A 423 -14.22 17.75 16.33
CA THR A 423 -13.06 17.68 17.21
C THR A 423 -13.23 16.51 18.19
N ILE A 424 -12.26 15.61 18.26
CA ILE A 424 -12.27 14.48 19.19
C ILE A 424 -11.34 14.80 20.36
N GLU A 425 -11.91 14.91 21.56
CA GLU A 425 -11.15 14.94 22.79
C GLU A 425 -11.12 13.55 23.41
N ILE A 426 -9.91 13.01 23.61
CA ILE A 426 -9.66 11.71 24.22
C ILE A 426 -9.47 11.93 25.72
N ASN A 427 -10.23 11.19 26.54
CA ASN A 427 -9.97 11.20 27.98
C ASN A 427 -8.58 10.60 28.24
N ARG A 428 -7.73 11.31 28.97
CA ARG A 428 -6.39 10.85 29.34
C ARG A 428 -6.39 9.45 29.95
N GLU A 429 -7.43 9.09 30.69
CA GLU A 429 -7.57 7.79 31.37
C GLU A 429 -7.77 6.63 30.39
N GLU A 430 -8.26 6.91 29.18
CA GLU A 430 -8.42 5.92 28.09
C GLU A 430 -7.10 5.63 27.37
N ILE A 431 -6.06 6.44 27.60
CA ILE A 431 -4.75 6.29 26.99
C ILE A 431 -3.89 5.36 27.84
N ALA A 432 -3.65 4.14 27.34
CA ALA A 432 -2.70 3.23 27.97
C ALA A 432 -1.27 3.60 27.55
N PHE A 433 -0.61 4.46 28.33
CA PHE A 433 0.77 4.87 28.08
C PHE A 433 1.74 3.68 28.19
N LYS A 434 2.64 3.55 27.21
CA LYS A 434 3.75 2.60 27.28
C LYS A 434 4.94 3.26 27.98
N THR A 435 5.39 2.70 29.10
CA THR A 435 6.63 3.14 29.76
C THR A 435 7.84 2.69 28.96
N PRO A 436 8.80 3.57 28.64
CA PRO A 436 10.04 3.15 27.98
C PRO A 436 10.79 2.17 28.90
N LYS A 437 11.15 0.98 28.39
CA LYS A 437 12.04 0.06 29.12
C LYS A 437 13.41 0.75 29.27
N HIS A 438 13.82 1.05 30.50
CA HIS A 438 15.17 1.53 30.79
C HIS A 438 16.18 0.48 30.32
N ARG A 439 16.95 0.76 29.26
CA ARG A 439 18.16 -0.03 28.96
C ARG A 439 19.21 0.31 30.00
N GLY A 440 19.46 -0.64 30.91
CA GLY A 440 20.59 -0.61 31.83
C GLY A 440 21.89 -0.64 31.04
N GLY A 441 22.48 0.53 30.81
CA GLY A 441 23.78 0.69 30.18
C GLY A 441 24.39 2.00 30.65
N SER A 442 25.40 1.92 31.51
CA SER A 442 26.17 3.05 31.98
C SER A 442 26.93 3.68 30.80
N GLY A 443 26.36 4.74 30.21
CA GLY A 443 27.07 5.56 29.22
C GLY A 443 26.16 6.13 28.14
N GLY A 444 25.50 7.26 28.42
CA GLY A 444 24.84 8.08 27.39
C GLY A 444 23.61 8.80 27.89
N LYS A 445 23.77 10.06 28.33
CA LYS A 445 22.66 11.03 28.42
C LYS A 445 22.19 11.38 27.01
N PHE A 446 21.45 10.50 26.34
CA PHE A 446 20.75 10.83 25.10
C PHE A 446 19.31 10.32 25.16
N ASN A 447 18.39 11.23 24.82
CA ASN A 447 16.96 11.06 24.58
C ASN A 447 16.03 10.97 25.80
N GLN A 448 15.63 12.15 26.32
CA GLN A 448 14.21 12.34 26.61
C GLN A 448 13.46 12.13 25.29
N ASN A 449 12.73 11.03 25.14
CA ASN A 449 11.94 10.77 23.94
C ASN A 449 10.95 11.93 23.75
N ARG A 450 11.12 12.71 22.67
CA ARG A 450 10.20 13.78 22.25
C ARG A 450 8.75 13.28 22.17
N PHE A 451 8.57 12.06 21.67
CA PHE A 451 7.26 11.44 21.48
C PHE A 451 6.89 10.52 22.64
N LYS A 452 5.63 10.59 23.06
CA LYS A 452 5.02 9.60 23.96
C LYS A 452 4.31 8.54 23.13
N TYR A 453 4.28 7.30 23.63
CA TYR A 453 3.63 6.18 22.96
C TYR A 453 2.57 5.56 23.86
N GLY A 454 1.53 5.02 23.24
CA GLY A 454 0.47 4.34 23.98
C GLY A 454 -0.50 3.62 23.05
N THR A 455 -1.65 3.25 23.59
CA THR A 455 -2.78 2.75 22.82
C THR A 455 -4.05 3.48 23.22
N VAL A 456 -4.90 3.80 22.24
CA VAL A 456 -6.25 4.36 22.43
C VAL A 456 -7.23 3.37 21.79
N ALA A 457 -8.18 2.85 22.57
CA ALA A 457 -9.12 1.81 22.11
C ALA A 457 -8.44 0.61 21.40
N GLY A 458 -7.26 0.20 21.87
CA GLY A 458 -6.47 -0.90 21.28
C GLY A 458 -5.64 -0.52 20.05
N GLN A 459 -5.82 0.68 19.47
CA GLN A 459 -5.00 1.17 18.35
C GLN A 459 -3.69 1.80 18.86
N PRO A 460 -2.52 1.49 18.27
CA PRO A 460 -1.25 2.10 18.66
C PRO A 460 -1.22 3.57 18.24
N VAL A 461 -0.78 4.45 19.14
CA VAL A 461 -0.69 5.89 18.89
C VAL A 461 0.67 6.45 19.29
N VAL A 462 1.14 7.42 18.49
CA VAL A 462 2.24 8.32 18.82
C VAL A 462 1.66 9.67 19.22
N MET A 463 2.21 10.26 20.27
CA MET A 463 1.68 11.48 20.88
C MET A 463 2.75 12.56 20.98
N GLU A 464 2.39 13.74 20.51
CA GLU A 464 3.18 14.96 20.71
C GLU A 464 2.54 15.78 21.82
N THR A 465 3.32 16.11 22.85
CA THR A 465 2.82 16.85 24.02
C THR A 465 3.49 18.21 24.15
N TYR A 466 2.69 19.20 24.53
CA TYR A 466 3.15 20.57 24.72
C TYR A 466 2.63 21.11 26.04
N MET A 467 3.45 21.93 26.70
CA MET A 467 3.11 22.58 27.95
C MET A 467 2.22 23.81 27.70
N TYR A 468 1.19 24.00 28.52
CA TYR A 468 0.36 25.20 28.47
C TYR A 468 0.47 26.03 29.76
N LYS A 469 0.16 27.33 29.62
CA LYS A 469 -0.08 28.21 30.77
C LYS A 469 -1.48 27.93 31.31
N GLU A 470 -1.55 27.75 32.61
CA GLU A 470 -2.79 27.54 33.33
C GLU A 470 -3.70 28.77 33.25
N ALA A 471 -5.01 28.54 33.25
CA ALA A 471 -6.01 29.58 33.37
C ALA A 471 -5.88 30.32 34.71
N SER A 472 -6.31 31.58 34.73
CA SER A 472 -6.21 32.47 35.90
C SER A 472 -7.04 32.01 37.10
N ASP A 473 -7.93 31.04 36.91
CA ASP A 473 -8.78 30.45 37.95
C ASP A 473 -8.08 29.32 38.73
N HIS A 474 -6.82 29.01 38.41
CA HIS A 474 -6.02 27.94 39.04
C HIS A 474 -6.70 26.55 39.01
N SER A 475 -7.55 26.31 38.01
CA SER A 475 -8.27 25.05 37.82
C SER A 475 -7.40 23.91 37.29
N GLY A 476 -6.14 24.18 36.94
CA GLY A 476 -5.29 23.28 36.17
C GLY A 476 -5.66 23.20 34.69
N GLU A 477 -6.63 23.98 34.20
CA GLU A 477 -7.03 24.02 32.78
C GLU A 477 -6.12 24.93 31.95
N PRO A 478 -5.95 24.64 30.64
CA PRO A 478 -5.40 25.61 29.71
C PRO A 478 -6.29 26.84 29.59
N GLN A 479 -5.69 27.97 29.21
CA GLN A 479 -6.46 29.16 28.85
C GLN A 479 -7.51 28.83 27.76
N PRO A 480 -8.73 29.40 27.82
CA PRO A 480 -9.79 29.09 26.86
C PRO A 480 -9.38 29.26 25.39
N GLN A 481 -8.53 30.25 25.09
CA GLN A 481 -7.99 30.47 23.75
C GLN A 481 -7.07 29.33 23.30
N THR A 482 -6.18 28.85 24.18
CA THR A 482 -5.32 27.70 23.92
C THR A 482 -6.13 26.44 23.65
N LEU A 483 -7.20 26.21 24.42
CA LEU A 483 -8.10 25.08 24.21
C LEU A 483 -8.84 25.17 22.88
N ARG A 484 -9.40 26.35 22.53
CA ARG A 484 -10.05 26.57 21.22
C ARG A 484 -9.10 26.29 20.07
N GLN A 485 -7.84 26.67 20.19
CA GLN A 485 -6.84 26.41 19.16
C GLN A 485 -6.45 24.94 19.08
N ALA A 486 -6.30 24.25 20.21
CA ALA A 486 -6.10 22.81 20.24
C ALA A 486 -7.26 22.08 19.56
N GLN A 487 -8.50 22.53 19.78
CA GLN A 487 -9.68 21.98 19.12
C GLN A 487 -9.66 22.25 17.61
N ARG A 488 -9.39 23.50 17.20
CA ARG A 488 -9.30 23.89 15.78
C ARG A 488 -8.22 23.09 15.03
N ILE A 489 -7.00 23.02 15.55
CA ILE A 489 -5.91 22.29 14.88
C ILE A 489 -6.23 20.79 14.80
N THR A 490 -6.83 20.21 15.86
CA THR A 490 -7.24 18.81 15.86
C THR A 490 -8.33 18.55 14.82
N GLY A 491 -9.33 19.43 14.71
CA GLY A 491 -10.36 19.35 13.67
C GLY A 491 -9.76 19.37 12.25
N LEU A 492 -8.80 20.26 11.99
CA LEU A 492 -8.07 20.30 10.73
C LEU A 492 -7.22 19.03 10.49
N LEU A 493 -6.59 18.49 11.53
CA LEU A 493 -5.79 17.26 11.46
C LEU A 493 -6.65 16.01 11.26
N CYS A 494 -7.89 15.97 11.78
CA CYS A 494 -8.85 14.89 11.55
C CYS A 494 -9.51 14.94 10.16
N HIS A 495 -9.52 16.08 9.48
CA HIS A 495 -10.08 16.20 8.13
C HIS A 495 -9.39 15.23 7.15
N PRO A 496 -10.09 14.57 6.22
CA PRO A 496 -9.46 13.76 5.17
C PRO A 496 -8.39 14.55 4.42
N LYS A 497 -7.22 13.94 4.24
CA LYS A 497 -6.04 14.52 3.60
C LYS A 497 -5.35 13.43 2.78
N ARG A 498 -4.80 13.84 1.63
CA ARG A 498 -3.98 12.94 0.82
C ARG A 498 -2.66 12.64 1.54
N LYS A 499 -2.07 11.48 1.29
CA LYS A 499 -0.80 11.04 1.90
C LYS A 499 0.37 11.98 1.66
N GLU A 500 0.32 12.78 0.59
CA GLU A 500 1.34 13.78 0.24
C GLU A 500 1.47 14.88 1.30
N PHE A 501 0.49 15.02 2.20
CA PHE A 501 0.63 15.87 3.39
C PHE A 501 1.63 15.32 4.41
N HIS A 502 1.97 14.02 4.33
CA HIS A 502 2.91 13.36 5.24
C HIS A 502 2.50 13.50 6.72
N ILE A 503 1.21 13.47 7.01
CA ILE A 503 0.64 13.50 8.36
C ILE A 503 -0.03 12.16 8.65
N LEU A 504 0.27 11.57 9.82
CA LEU A 504 -0.46 10.39 10.30
C LEU A 504 -1.93 10.72 10.60
N PRO A 505 -2.87 9.77 10.47
CA PRO A 505 -4.26 9.99 10.83
C PRO A 505 -4.39 10.47 12.29
N CYS A 506 -5.02 11.61 12.51
CA CYS A 506 -5.18 12.17 13.85
C CYS A 506 -6.33 11.47 14.59
N ALA A 507 -6.04 10.92 15.76
CA ALA A 507 -7.02 10.28 16.63
C ALA A 507 -7.80 11.29 17.47
N GLY A 508 -7.19 12.42 17.81
CA GLY A 508 -7.75 13.45 18.66
C GLY A 508 -6.69 14.14 19.52
N PHE A 509 -7.14 14.95 20.46
CA PHE A 509 -6.28 15.59 21.47
C PHE A 509 -6.66 15.16 22.88
N PHE A 510 -5.75 15.29 23.84
CA PHE A 510 -6.01 15.01 25.25
C PHE A 510 -5.42 16.07 26.17
N ARG A 511 -6.02 16.23 27.35
CA ARG A 511 -5.55 17.12 28.41
C ARG A 511 -4.92 16.34 29.56
N ASN A 512 -3.75 16.76 30.01
CA ASN A 512 -3.10 16.30 31.22
C ASN A 512 -2.98 17.46 32.21
N ARG A 513 -4.05 17.70 32.97
CA ARG A 513 -4.14 18.77 33.99
C ARG A 513 -3.01 18.70 35.02
N ARG A 514 -2.61 17.50 35.43
CA ARG A 514 -1.56 17.29 36.44
C ARG A 514 -0.19 17.77 35.96
N ALA A 515 0.15 17.50 34.71
CA ALA A 515 1.42 17.93 34.13
C ALA A 515 1.33 19.27 33.39
N LYS A 516 0.13 19.87 33.29
CA LYS A 516 -0.15 21.07 32.48
C LYS A 516 0.27 20.88 31.01
N GLU A 517 -0.04 19.69 30.48
CA GLU A 517 0.26 19.30 29.09
C GLU A 517 -1.02 19.09 28.29
N LEU A 518 -0.99 19.50 27.03
CA LEU A 518 -1.94 19.11 25.99
C LEU A 518 -1.21 18.21 25.01
N GLY A 519 -1.83 17.11 24.59
CA GLY A 519 -1.24 16.20 23.62
C GLY A 519 -2.10 16.01 22.38
N LEU A 520 -1.46 15.91 21.23
CA LEU A 520 -2.06 15.48 19.97
C LEU A 520 -1.71 14.01 19.76
N ALA A 521 -2.71 13.17 19.51
CA ALA A 521 -2.54 11.74 19.28
C ALA A 521 -2.71 11.41 17.79
N PHE A 522 -1.77 10.64 17.26
CA PHE A 522 -1.76 10.20 15.88
C PHE A 522 -1.70 8.68 15.82
N ASN A 523 -2.55 8.08 14.98
CA ASN A 523 -2.62 6.64 14.79
C ASN A 523 -1.37 6.14 14.08
N LEU A 524 -0.74 5.12 14.66
CA LEU A 524 0.32 4.36 14.02
C LEU A 524 -0.30 3.16 13.29
N PRO A 525 0.36 2.62 12.25
CA PRO A 525 -0.06 1.39 11.61
C PRO A 525 -0.18 0.23 12.62
N PRO A 526 -1.17 -0.67 12.50
CA PRO A 526 -1.35 -1.81 13.42
C PRO A 526 -0.13 -2.74 13.49
N THR A 527 0.69 -2.78 12.44
CA THR A 527 1.93 -3.56 12.32
C THR A 527 3.11 -2.97 13.09
N PHE A 528 2.93 -1.80 13.73
CA PHE A 528 3.96 -1.15 14.53
C PHE A 528 4.18 -1.92 15.84
N ASP A 529 5.21 -2.76 15.86
CA ASP A 529 5.63 -3.44 17.08
C ASP A 529 6.53 -2.54 17.93
N SER A 530 5.99 -2.08 19.04
CA SER A 530 6.68 -1.21 20.01
C SER A 530 7.59 -2.00 20.96
N GLY A 531 7.69 -3.33 20.78
CA GLY A 531 8.32 -4.27 21.69
C GLY A 531 9.85 -4.15 21.83
N ASP A 532 10.57 -3.82 20.75
CA ASP A 532 12.04 -4.05 20.75
C ASP A 532 12.91 -3.01 19.99
N GLY A 533 12.53 -1.74 20.02
CA GLY A 533 13.37 -0.64 19.50
C GLY A 533 13.01 -0.14 18.09
N GLY A 534 11.80 -0.45 17.60
CA GLY A 534 11.14 0.31 16.54
C GLY A 534 10.50 1.57 17.12
N GLY A 535 11.21 2.69 17.05
CA GLY A 535 10.70 4.00 17.49
C GLY A 535 10.58 4.96 16.31
N VAL A 536 9.79 6.02 16.49
CA VAL A 536 9.80 7.18 15.61
C VAL A 536 11.12 7.92 15.82
N VAL A 537 11.89 8.09 14.75
CA VAL A 537 13.20 8.76 14.75
C VAL A 537 13.10 10.06 13.97
N THR A 538 13.53 11.16 14.56
CA THR A 538 13.54 12.47 13.91
C THR A 538 14.68 12.61 12.91
N LEU A 539 14.55 13.49 11.92
CA LEU A 539 15.59 13.74 10.92
C LEU A 539 16.90 14.24 11.58
N ILE A 540 16.78 15.04 12.65
CA ILE A 540 17.93 15.50 13.44
C ILE A 540 18.69 14.34 14.14
N GLU A 541 17.98 13.31 14.59
CA GLU A 541 18.57 12.08 15.12
C GLU A 541 19.16 11.23 13.99
N MET A 542 18.50 11.22 12.84
CA MET A 542 18.94 10.46 11.66
C MET A 542 20.31 10.92 11.14
N TYR A 543 20.59 12.23 11.13
CA TYR A 543 21.93 12.77 10.84
C TYR A 543 23.02 12.27 11.80
N LYS A 544 22.64 11.90 13.03
CA LYS A 544 23.56 11.34 14.03
C LYS A 544 23.75 9.84 13.81
N MET A 545 22.66 9.11 13.55
CA MET A 545 22.63 7.67 13.36
C MET A 545 23.32 7.20 12.07
N HIS A 546 23.08 7.88 10.95
CA HIS A 546 23.61 7.50 9.63
C HIS A 546 24.54 8.60 9.11
N LYS A 547 25.85 8.31 9.04
CA LYS A 547 26.86 9.27 8.58
C LYS A 547 26.98 9.38 7.07
N ILE A 548 26.61 8.33 6.35
CA ILE A 548 26.72 8.23 4.90
C ILE A 548 25.36 7.79 4.39
N VAL A 549 24.79 8.57 3.48
CA VAL A 549 23.49 8.31 2.85
C VAL A 549 23.58 8.59 1.35
N PRO A 550 23.11 7.69 0.47
CA PRO A 550 23.15 7.90 -0.97
C PRO A 550 22.44 9.19 -1.39
N LEU A 551 22.95 9.85 -2.44
CA LEU A 551 22.37 11.10 -2.93
C LEU A 551 20.90 10.91 -3.37
N GLY A 552 20.60 9.81 -4.08
CA GLY A 552 19.23 9.52 -4.53
C GLY A 552 18.22 9.49 -3.40
N HIS A 553 18.58 8.92 -2.25
CA HIS A 553 17.72 8.88 -1.07
C HIS A 553 17.45 10.27 -0.49
N ARG A 554 18.48 11.13 -0.47
CA ARG A 554 18.35 12.53 -0.03
C ARG A 554 17.44 13.32 -0.96
N VAL A 555 17.53 13.09 -2.27
CA VAL A 555 16.70 13.75 -3.29
C VAL A 555 15.24 13.29 -3.16
N HIS A 556 14.98 12.01 -2.89
CA HIS A 556 13.63 11.52 -2.61
C HIS A 556 13.02 12.18 -1.37
N LEU A 557 13.76 12.25 -0.26
CA LEU A 557 13.31 12.93 0.95
C LEU A 557 13.03 14.41 0.70
N ALA A 558 13.93 15.09 0.00
CA ALA A 558 13.75 16.49 -0.38
C ALA A 558 12.48 16.69 -1.21
N TRP A 559 12.23 15.82 -2.19
CA TRP A 559 11.04 15.86 -3.02
C TRP A 559 9.76 15.64 -2.21
N ALA A 560 9.73 14.63 -1.32
CA ALA A 560 8.61 14.35 -0.43
C ALA A 560 8.25 15.58 0.44
N LEU A 561 9.25 16.23 1.04
CA LEU A 561 9.05 17.43 1.85
C LEU A 561 8.58 18.65 1.03
N THR A 562 9.16 18.87 -0.16
CA THR A 562 8.69 19.96 -1.05
C THR A 562 7.25 19.75 -1.49
N THR A 563 6.87 18.50 -1.76
CA THR A 563 5.50 18.10 -2.13
C THR A 563 4.55 18.33 -0.96
N ALA A 564 4.95 18.02 0.28
CA ALA A 564 4.14 18.28 1.46
C ALA A 564 3.80 19.76 1.60
N ILE A 565 4.82 20.63 1.58
CA ILE A 565 4.64 22.08 1.73
C ILE A 565 3.80 22.67 0.59
N GLU A 566 3.94 22.15 -0.63
CA GLU A 566 3.08 22.51 -1.75
C GLU A 566 1.61 22.24 -1.42
N HIS A 567 1.28 21.05 -0.91
CA HIS A 567 -0.09 20.67 -0.54
C HIS A 567 -0.66 21.55 0.59
N PHE A 568 0.12 21.83 1.64
CA PHE A 568 -0.28 22.76 2.71
C PHE A 568 -0.66 24.13 2.12
N HIS A 569 0.25 24.72 1.33
CA HIS A 569 0.06 26.06 0.79
C HIS A 569 -1.08 26.16 -0.24
N ARG A 570 -1.34 25.08 -0.98
CA ARG A 570 -2.42 25.00 -1.97
C ARG A 570 -3.81 25.10 -1.31
N VAL A 571 -3.99 24.46 -0.16
CA VAL A 571 -5.24 24.58 0.64
C VAL A 571 -5.27 25.80 1.56
N GLY A 572 -4.22 26.64 1.54
CA GLY A 572 -4.12 27.84 2.38
C GLY A 572 -3.65 27.56 3.81
N TRP A 573 -3.21 26.35 4.12
CA TRP A 573 -2.66 26.01 5.43
C TRP A 573 -1.17 26.36 5.48
N VAL A 574 -0.76 27.01 6.55
CA VAL A 574 0.63 27.28 6.90
C VAL A 574 1.01 26.46 8.13
N HIS A 575 2.09 25.67 8.03
CA HIS A 575 2.56 24.77 9.08
C HIS A 575 3.26 25.50 10.23
N LYS A 576 4.06 26.54 9.96
CA LYS A 576 4.73 27.40 10.98
C LYS A 576 5.78 26.70 11.86
N GLY A 577 6.14 25.47 11.54
CA GLY A 577 6.96 24.59 12.39
C GLY A 577 7.91 23.69 11.61
N ILE A 578 8.28 24.04 10.37
CA ILE A 578 9.17 23.22 9.56
C ILE A 578 10.60 23.29 10.10
N ARG A 579 11.11 22.16 10.61
CA ARG A 579 12.49 21.99 11.10
C ARG A 579 12.84 20.50 11.17
N SER A 580 14.12 20.14 11.14
CA SER A 580 14.56 18.73 11.17
C SER A 580 14.14 17.96 12.42
N ASN A 581 13.87 18.65 13.54
CA ASN A 581 13.32 17.97 14.70
C ASN A 581 11.87 17.51 14.47
N ASN A 582 11.10 18.26 13.68
CA ASN A 582 9.67 18.06 13.42
C ASN A 582 9.39 17.12 12.23
N ILE A 583 10.43 16.62 11.58
CA ILE A 583 10.34 15.60 10.53
C ILE A 583 10.81 14.29 11.15
N ALA A 584 10.03 13.22 11.01
CA ALA A 584 10.35 11.94 11.61
C ALA A 584 10.00 10.75 10.72
N PHE A 585 10.49 9.58 11.09
CA PHE A 585 10.36 8.35 10.32
C PHE A 585 10.00 7.19 11.25
N ILE A 586 9.08 6.34 10.80
CA ILE A 586 8.75 5.10 11.48
C ILE A 586 9.72 4.02 11.01
N ALA A 587 10.28 3.27 11.96
CA ALA A 587 11.00 2.05 11.65
C ALA A 587 10.04 0.96 11.16
N THR A 588 10.25 0.42 9.97
CA THR A 588 9.54 -0.77 9.51
C THR A 588 10.08 -2.01 10.22
N SER A 589 9.17 -2.89 10.65
CA SER A 589 9.53 -4.18 11.24
C SER A 589 10.30 -4.99 10.21
N ASN A 590 11.49 -5.48 10.56
CA ASN A 590 12.16 -6.51 9.78
C ASN A 590 11.27 -7.75 9.79
N ILE A 591 10.50 -8.00 8.74
CA ILE A 591 10.26 -9.39 8.37
C ILE A 591 11.67 -9.90 8.06
N SER A 592 12.18 -10.80 8.90
CA SER A 592 13.50 -11.38 8.77
C SER A 592 13.74 -11.77 7.31
N PRO A 593 14.84 -11.34 6.66
CA PRO A 593 15.31 -12.08 5.50
C PRO A 593 15.60 -13.48 6.01
N VAL A 594 14.84 -14.47 5.52
CA VAL A 594 15.22 -15.86 5.71
C VAL A 594 16.66 -15.97 5.24
N GLN A 595 17.50 -16.52 6.12
CA GLN A 595 18.95 -16.61 5.97
C GLN A 595 19.36 -17.09 4.58
N GLU A 596 20.24 -16.31 3.97
CA GLU A 596 21.36 -16.71 3.10
C GLU A 596 21.26 -18.14 2.54
N SER A 597 20.66 -18.26 1.36
CA SER A 597 21.30 -19.06 0.31
C SER A 597 21.88 -18.07 -0.69
N SER A 598 23.20 -18.03 -0.72
CA SER A 598 24.03 -17.38 -1.72
C SER A 598 23.46 -17.54 -3.13
N ASP A 599 22.95 -16.45 -3.68
CA ASP A 599 23.21 -16.01 -5.04
C ASP A 599 22.98 -14.50 -5.04
N GLU A 600 24.07 -13.77 -5.27
CA GLU A 600 24.06 -12.33 -5.52
C GLU A 600 23.16 -12.10 -6.74
N ASP A 601 21.99 -11.46 -6.59
CA ASP A 601 21.35 -10.59 -7.61
C ASP A 601 19.99 -10.04 -7.11
N GLU A 602 19.85 -8.71 -7.21
CA GLU A 602 18.63 -7.88 -7.09
C GLU A 602 18.03 -7.60 -5.69
N GLU A 603 18.77 -6.84 -4.86
CA GLU A 603 18.13 -5.89 -3.93
C GLU A 603 17.34 -4.85 -4.77
N ASP A 604 16.02 -4.79 -4.60
CA ASP A 604 15.10 -3.83 -5.24
C ASP A 604 15.63 -2.36 -5.20
N SER A 605 16.22 -1.92 -6.32
CA SER A 605 17.02 -0.70 -6.46
C SER A 605 16.25 0.65 -6.38
N HIS A 606 14.93 0.65 -6.19
CA HIS A 606 14.10 1.85 -6.42
C HIS A 606 13.38 2.46 -5.20
N SER A 607 13.39 1.82 -4.02
CA SER A 607 12.83 2.45 -2.81
C SER A 607 13.97 3.04 -1.94
N PRO A 608 13.94 4.33 -1.56
CA PRO A 608 15.02 4.97 -0.81
C PRO A 608 15.00 4.58 0.66
N ARG A 609 15.23 3.30 0.95
CA ARG A 609 15.28 2.74 2.31
C ARG A 609 16.67 2.92 2.90
N LEU A 610 16.73 3.62 4.02
CA LEU A 610 17.94 3.75 4.83
C LEU A 610 17.85 2.79 6.02
N GLY A 611 18.36 1.56 5.84
CA GLY A 611 18.16 0.48 6.81
C GLY A 611 16.67 0.17 6.97
N LYS A 612 16.15 0.35 8.18
CA LYS A 612 14.72 0.12 8.50
C LYS A 612 13.81 1.34 8.29
N PHE A 613 14.30 2.41 7.69
CA PHE A 613 13.55 3.65 7.52
C PHE A 613 13.30 3.93 6.04
N ASP A 614 12.05 4.24 5.67
CA ASP A 614 11.70 4.68 4.32
C ASP A 614 11.78 6.21 4.23
N LEU A 615 12.73 6.72 3.44
CA LEU A 615 12.93 8.17 3.28
C LEU A 615 11.94 8.81 2.30
N SER A 616 11.18 8.02 1.53
CA SER A 616 10.08 8.52 0.70
C SER A 616 8.85 8.90 1.51
N ASN A 617 8.74 8.43 2.76
CA ASN A 617 7.57 8.67 3.60
C ASN A 617 7.95 9.35 4.93
N PRO A 618 8.47 10.59 4.90
CA PRO A 618 8.64 11.36 6.12
C PRO A 618 7.29 11.62 6.79
N LEU A 619 7.31 11.86 8.09
CA LEU A 619 6.15 12.26 8.89
C LEU A 619 6.39 13.64 9.47
N LEU A 620 5.45 14.55 9.22
CA LEU A 620 5.45 15.89 9.74
C LEU A 620 4.74 15.93 11.11
N PHE A 621 5.43 16.54 12.07
CA PHE A 621 4.98 16.82 13.43
C PHE A 621 5.19 18.30 13.75
N GLY A 622 4.87 18.72 14.97
CA GLY A 622 5.02 20.11 15.40
C GLY A 622 3.89 21.00 14.95
N PHE A 623 2.67 20.43 14.88
CA PHE A 623 1.41 21.16 14.80
C PHE A 623 1.08 21.80 16.17
N GLU A 624 2.01 22.59 16.69
CA GLU A 624 1.88 23.27 17.97
C GLU A 624 0.55 24.06 18.02
N TYR A 625 -0.31 23.74 18.99
CA TYR A 625 -1.56 24.48 19.23
C TYR A 625 -1.31 25.85 19.87
N SER A 626 -0.11 26.09 20.39
CA SER A 626 0.23 27.26 21.18
C SER A 626 0.44 28.47 20.29
N ARG A 627 -0.61 29.27 20.03
CA ARG A 627 -0.52 30.74 19.80
C ARG A 627 -1.84 31.42 20.17
N ALA A 628 -2.22 31.41 21.44
CA ALA A 628 -3.53 31.86 21.95
C ALA A 628 -4.06 33.15 21.29
N GLY A 629 -5.21 33.06 20.62
CA GLY A 629 -5.96 34.20 20.09
C GLY A 629 -5.37 34.85 18.85
N ASP A 630 -6.23 35.27 17.93
CA ASP A 630 -5.84 36.01 16.72
C ASP A 630 -5.02 37.28 17.02
N GLU A 631 -4.98 37.74 18.29
CA GLU A 631 -4.12 38.81 18.81
C GLU A 631 -2.68 38.40 19.21
N ALA A 632 -2.38 37.15 19.52
CA ALA A 632 -1.00 36.71 19.85
C ALA A 632 -0.26 36.10 18.64
N THR A 633 -0.92 35.93 17.51
CA THR A 633 -0.24 35.69 16.22
C THR A 633 0.67 36.86 15.80
N TYR A 634 0.63 38.00 16.51
CA TYR A 634 1.14 39.26 16.01
C TYR A 634 2.63 39.55 16.24
N LEU A 635 3.31 39.15 17.34
CA LEU A 635 4.76 39.38 17.52
C LEU A 635 5.43 38.46 18.59
N GLU A 636 5.14 37.15 18.63
CA GLU A 636 5.68 36.30 19.72
C GLU A 636 7.19 35.95 19.60
N GLU A 637 7.90 36.12 20.71
CA GLU A 637 9.35 35.93 20.87
C GLU A 637 9.67 34.46 21.17
N ASP A 638 10.49 33.81 20.32
CA ASP A 638 11.17 32.55 20.68
C ASP A 638 12.67 32.85 20.74
N HIS A 639 13.24 32.70 21.94
CA HIS A 639 14.65 32.95 22.17
C HIS A 639 15.51 31.71 21.96
N SER A 640 14.93 30.56 21.56
CA SER A 640 15.69 29.38 21.18
C SER A 640 16.51 29.68 19.93
N GLN A 641 17.80 29.91 20.15
CA GLN A 641 18.76 30.15 19.07
C GLN A 641 18.75 29.02 18.03
N ALA A 642 18.55 27.77 18.47
CA ALA A 642 18.46 26.60 17.57
C ALA A 642 17.21 26.64 16.67
N ASN A 643 16.05 27.07 17.20
CA ASN A 643 14.83 27.21 16.40
C ASN A 643 14.90 28.39 15.44
N ASN A 644 15.56 29.47 15.86
CA ASN A 644 15.68 30.68 15.05
C ASN A 644 16.48 30.46 13.77
N LEU A 645 17.40 29.48 13.72
CA LEU A 645 18.13 29.13 12.50
C LEU A 645 17.23 28.70 11.32
N TYR A 646 16.00 28.25 11.59
CA TYR A 646 15.03 27.89 10.55
C TYR A 646 14.15 29.07 10.13
N ARG A 647 14.20 30.20 10.84
CA ARG A 647 13.32 31.35 10.61
C ARG A 647 14.00 32.39 9.74
N ILE A 648 13.20 33.08 8.94
CA ILE A 648 13.65 34.28 8.21
C ILE A 648 14.19 35.34 9.18
N PRO A 649 15.16 36.17 8.75
CA PRO A 649 15.83 37.14 9.62
C PRO A 649 14.91 38.10 10.38
N GLU A 650 13.80 38.52 9.78
CA GLU A 650 12.82 39.47 10.30
C GLU A 650 11.97 38.89 11.43
N ARG A 651 12.05 37.57 11.66
CA ARG A 651 11.30 36.86 12.72
C ARG A 651 12.17 36.31 13.84
N TRP A 652 13.42 36.76 13.91
CA TRP A 652 14.32 36.46 15.04
C TRP A 652 14.03 37.40 16.21
N GLY A 653 14.06 36.87 17.43
CA GLY A 653 13.80 37.68 18.63
C GLY A 653 12.36 38.20 18.61
N LYS A 654 12.18 39.53 18.54
CA LYS A 654 10.88 40.16 18.38
C LYS A 654 10.52 40.19 16.89
N PRO A 655 9.54 39.40 16.42
CA PRO A 655 9.15 39.43 15.02
C PRO A 655 8.72 40.84 14.61
N THR A 656 9.06 41.26 13.40
CA THR A 656 8.61 42.54 12.83
C THR A 656 7.61 42.35 11.70
N ALA A 657 7.34 41.10 11.30
CA ALA A 657 6.47 40.72 10.20
C ALA A 657 5.50 39.59 10.58
N ARG A 658 4.30 39.63 10.00
CA ARG A 658 3.27 38.57 10.11
C ARG A 658 3.75 37.29 9.45
N PHE A 659 3.28 36.13 9.91
CA PHE A 659 3.67 34.86 9.29
C PHE A 659 2.98 34.68 7.93
N GLU A 660 3.77 34.44 6.88
CA GLU A 660 3.29 34.18 5.52
C GLU A 660 3.76 32.81 5.01
N LYS A 661 3.15 32.30 3.93
CA LYS A 661 3.58 31.04 3.26
C LYS A 661 5.07 31.05 2.91
N SER A 662 5.61 32.21 2.54
CA SER A 662 7.04 32.40 2.23
C SER A 662 7.98 31.99 3.38
N HIS A 663 7.53 32.09 4.64
CA HIS A 663 8.34 31.73 5.82
C HIS A 663 8.45 30.22 6.01
N ASP A 664 7.40 29.46 5.68
CA ASP A 664 7.48 28.00 5.63
C ASP A 664 8.39 27.55 4.49
N VAL A 665 8.34 28.23 3.33
CA VAL A 665 9.27 27.95 2.22
C VAL A 665 10.72 28.23 2.62
N TYR A 666 11.00 29.32 3.33
CA TYR A 666 12.35 29.58 3.84
C TYR A 666 12.81 28.48 4.81
N SER A 667 11.94 28.10 5.76
CA SER A 667 12.22 27.05 6.75
C SER A 667 12.50 25.71 6.07
N LEU A 668 11.72 25.38 5.02
CA LEU A 668 11.98 24.25 4.14
C LEU A 668 13.35 24.37 3.46
N GLY A 669 13.72 25.54 2.94
CA GLY A 669 15.04 25.80 2.35
C GLY A 669 16.18 25.46 3.31
N VAL A 670 16.05 25.81 4.59
CA VAL A 670 17.04 25.43 5.63
C VAL A 670 17.08 23.91 5.83
N VAL A 671 15.93 23.24 5.91
CA VAL A 671 15.90 21.76 6.02
C VAL A 671 16.50 21.09 4.78
N LEU A 672 16.20 21.58 3.59
CA LEU A 672 16.78 21.06 2.34
C LEU A 672 18.30 21.25 2.28
N PHE A 673 18.80 22.36 2.83
CA PHE A 673 20.23 22.59 3.02
C PHE A 673 20.85 21.55 3.98
N GLU A 674 20.18 21.24 5.09
CA GLU A 674 20.61 20.18 6.01
C GLU A 674 20.62 18.81 5.35
N ILE A 675 19.59 18.48 4.56
CA ILE A 675 19.51 17.24 3.79
C ILE A 675 20.64 17.16 2.76
N ALA A 676 20.95 18.26 2.07
CA ALA A 676 22.03 18.29 1.08
C ALA A 676 23.40 17.96 1.72
N LEU A 677 23.68 18.56 2.88
CA LEU A 677 24.90 18.31 3.65
C LEU A 677 24.85 17.02 4.48
N TRP A 678 23.66 16.46 4.67
CA TRP A 678 23.33 15.42 5.65
C TRP A 678 23.84 15.74 7.06
N LYS A 679 23.61 16.98 7.50
CA LYS A 679 24.08 17.52 8.77
C LYS A 679 23.17 18.66 9.22
N ASP A 680 22.96 18.79 10.53
CA ASP A 680 22.18 19.89 11.08
C ASP A 680 22.82 21.27 10.83
N VAL A 681 21.97 22.28 10.71
CA VAL A 681 22.34 23.65 10.33
C VAL A 681 23.25 24.29 11.38
N GLY A 682 23.03 23.98 12.65
CA GLY A 682 23.89 24.42 13.74
C GLY A 682 25.33 23.92 13.55
N SER A 683 25.49 22.63 13.26
CA SER A 683 26.80 22.03 12.99
C SER A 683 27.39 22.44 11.64
N ALA A 684 26.58 22.82 10.66
CA ALA A 684 27.04 23.34 9.37
C ALA A 684 27.56 24.79 9.47
N LEU A 685 27.01 25.58 10.41
CA LEU A 685 27.36 26.97 10.67
C LEU A 685 28.23 27.15 11.93
N LYS A 686 28.74 26.05 12.51
CA LYS A 686 29.49 26.04 13.77
C LYS A 686 30.59 27.13 13.85
N SER A 687 31.38 27.29 12.78
CA SER A 687 32.48 28.28 12.75
C SER A 687 32.01 29.74 12.87
N TYR A 688 30.75 30.02 12.53
CA TYR A 688 30.14 31.33 12.72
C TYR A 688 29.46 31.43 14.08
N LEU A 689 28.71 30.39 14.50
CA LEU A 689 27.98 30.38 15.77
C LEU A 689 28.91 30.46 16.99
N ASP A 690 30.11 29.88 16.91
CA ASP A 690 31.11 29.90 17.99
C ASP A 690 31.71 31.32 18.22
N LYS A 691 31.45 32.30 17.34
CA LYS A 691 31.90 33.71 17.47
C LYS A 691 31.07 34.53 18.46
N GLY A 692 30.04 33.94 19.06
CA GLY A 692 29.21 34.53 20.12
C GLY A 692 28.10 35.47 19.61
N ARG A 693 28.42 36.48 18.79
CA ARG A 693 27.40 37.38 18.22
C ARG A 693 26.84 36.79 16.92
N VAL A 694 25.59 36.32 16.97
CA VAL A 694 24.87 35.77 15.81
C VAL A 694 23.90 36.81 15.28
N ILE A 695 24.09 37.23 14.03
CA ILE A 695 23.23 38.20 13.35
C ILE A 695 22.38 37.47 12.32
N SER A 696 21.07 37.68 12.37
CA SER A 696 20.11 36.92 11.56
C SER A 696 20.30 37.09 10.05
N SER A 697 20.57 38.31 9.59
CA SER A 697 20.87 38.60 8.17
C SER A 697 22.16 37.95 7.69
N GLU A 698 23.19 37.90 8.54
CA GLU A 698 24.47 37.24 8.23
C GLU A 698 24.29 35.72 8.11
N VAL A 699 23.43 35.11 8.94
CA VAL A 699 23.09 33.69 8.81
C VAL A 699 22.42 33.40 7.48
N ALA A 700 21.43 34.20 7.08
CA ALA A 700 20.75 34.03 5.79
C ALA A 700 21.71 34.18 4.60
N GLN A 701 22.57 35.21 4.62
CA GLN A 701 23.59 35.41 3.59
C GLN A 701 24.59 34.25 3.54
N LEU A 702 25.04 33.75 4.69
CA LEU A 702 25.98 32.63 4.76
C LEU A 702 25.38 31.33 4.21
N LEU A 703 24.09 31.08 4.46
CA LEU A 703 23.37 29.94 3.87
C LEU A 703 23.31 30.07 2.35
N MET A 704 22.89 31.22 1.83
CA MET A 704 22.84 31.48 0.38
C MET A 704 24.21 31.35 -0.29
N ASP A 705 25.26 31.91 0.33
CA ASP A 705 26.64 31.84 -0.15
C ASP A 705 27.12 30.38 -0.26
N LYS A 706 26.83 29.56 0.75
CA LYS A 706 27.15 28.12 0.72
C LYS A 706 26.34 27.38 -0.35
N CYS A 707 25.08 27.76 -0.58
CA CYS A 707 24.26 27.19 -1.65
C CYS A 707 24.83 27.46 -3.04
N VAL A 708 25.43 28.62 -3.26
CA VAL A 708 26.05 28.97 -4.55
C VAL A 708 27.44 28.36 -4.71
N LYS A 709 28.28 28.44 -3.67
CA LYS A 709 29.71 28.12 -3.76
C LYS A 709 30.03 26.63 -3.53
N MET A 710 29.25 25.94 -2.69
CA MET A 710 29.60 24.58 -2.22
C MET A 710 28.61 23.52 -2.67
N LEU A 711 27.31 23.75 -2.49
CA LEU A 711 26.29 22.71 -2.73
C LEU A 711 26.24 22.13 -4.15
N PRO A 712 26.49 22.89 -5.24
CA PRO A 712 26.42 22.33 -6.59
C PRO A 712 27.38 21.16 -6.81
N HIS A 713 28.53 21.17 -6.13
CA HIS A 713 29.51 20.09 -6.18
C HIS A 713 29.11 18.85 -5.36
N GLN A 714 28.18 18.99 -4.40
CA GLN A 714 27.79 17.92 -3.48
C GLN A 714 26.49 17.22 -3.89
N VAL A 715 25.52 17.98 -4.38
CA VAL A 715 24.17 17.47 -4.69
C VAL A 715 23.70 17.80 -6.12
N GLY A 716 24.56 18.44 -6.91
CA GLY A 716 24.22 18.90 -8.25
C GLY A 716 23.55 20.27 -8.28
N ALA A 717 23.62 20.91 -9.44
CA ALA A 717 23.15 22.29 -9.63
C ALA A 717 21.63 22.46 -9.47
N VAL A 718 20.84 21.44 -9.82
CA VAL A 718 19.37 21.51 -9.73
C VAL A 718 18.91 21.57 -8.27
N PHE A 719 19.42 20.68 -7.42
CA PHE A 719 19.10 20.66 -5.99
C PHE A 719 19.57 21.96 -5.33
N ALA A 720 20.84 22.36 -5.54
CA ALA A 720 21.37 23.60 -4.98
C ALA A 720 20.54 24.84 -5.36
N ARG A 721 20.06 24.91 -6.61
CA ARG A 721 19.17 25.98 -7.08
C ARG A 721 17.82 25.97 -6.37
N CYS A 722 17.21 24.79 -6.17
CA CYS A 722 15.94 24.69 -5.45
C CYS A 722 16.06 25.21 -4.02
N ILE A 723 17.15 24.89 -3.32
CA ILE A 723 17.43 25.39 -1.97
C ILE A 723 17.56 26.92 -1.99
N LEU A 724 18.35 27.47 -2.91
CA LEU A 724 18.53 28.92 -3.05
C LEU A 724 17.20 29.63 -3.33
N THR A 725 16.38 29.08 -4.24
CA THR A 725 15.03 29.60 -4.52
C THR A 725 14.15 29.60 -3.27
N CYS A 726 14.24 28.57 -2.42
CA CYS A 726 13.49 28.54 -1.16
C CYS A 726 13.96 29.62 -0.17
N LEU A 727 15.28 29.83 -0.05
CA LEU A 727 15.87 30.82 0.85
C LEU A 727 15.62 32.27 0.39
N ASP A 728 15.50 32.52 -0.91
CA ASP A 728 15.19 33.84 -1.50
C ASP A 728 13.72 33.98 -1.95
N PHE A 729 12.85 33.06 -1.53
CA PHE A 729 11.49 32.94 -2.05
C PHE A 729 10.67 34.21 -1.85
N GLY A 730 10.77 34.84 -0.67
CA GLY A 730 10.03 36.07 -0.35
C GLY A 730 10.41 37.24 -1.27
N SER A 731 11.68 37.37 -1.64
CA SER A 731 12.12 38.41 -2.58
C SER A 731 11.61 38.13 -4.00
N LYS A 732 11.65 36.87 -4.43
CA LYS A 732 11.27 36.45 -5.80
C LYS A 732 9.76 36.48 -6.06
N THR A 733 8.96 36.32 -5.02
CA THR A 733 7.49 36.28 -5.11
C THR A 733 6.83 37.59 -4.68
N LYS A 734 7.63 38.62 -4.39
CA LYS A 734 7.13 39.94 -4.01
C LYS A 734 6.25 40.54 -5.11
N GLY A 735 4.98 40.80 -4.77
CA GLY A 735 4.01 41.39 -5.70
C GLY A 735 3.20 40.38 -6.52
N LEU A 736 3.48 39.08 -6.39
CA LEU A 736 2.66 38.03 -6.98
C LEU A 736 1.42 37.76 -6.11
N ASN A 737 0.32 37.37 -6.74
CA ASN A 737 -0.87 36.91 -6.00
C ASN A 737 -0.66 35.49 -5.44
N GLU A 738 -1.64 34.98 -4.66
CA GLU A 738 -1.52 33.64 -4.04
C GLU A 738 -1.35 32.50 -5.06
N TYR A 739 -2.09 32.56 -6.17
CA TYR A 739 -2.02 31.58 -7.24
C TYR A 739 -0.65 31.60 -7.92
N GLU A 740 -0.18 32.77 -8.35
CA GLU A 740 1.12 32.97 -8.97
C GLU A 740 2.28 32.58 -8.06
N THR A 741 2.18 32.88 -6.77
CA THR A 741 3.18 32.49 -5.75
C THR A 741 3.24 30.97 -5.62
N GLN A 742 2.08 30.28 -5.56
CA GLN A 742 2.03 28.82 -5.53
C GLN A 742 2.62 28.20 -6.81
N ARG A 743 2.24 28.73 -7.99
CA ARG A 743 2.78 28.27 -9.28
C ARG A 743 4.28 28.51 -9.38
N TYR A 744 4.78 29.62 -8.85
CA TYR A 744 6.21 29.88 -8.77
C TYR A 744 6.93 28.81 -7.94
N PHE A 745 6.38 28.40 -6.79
CA PHE A 745 6.93 27.32 -5.97
C PHE A 745 6.89 25.96 -6.69
N GLN A 746 5.76 25.60 -7.29
CA GLN A 746 5.60 24.36 -8.05
C GLN A 746 6.63 24.26 -9.19
N ASN A 747 6.77 25.32 -10.00
CA ASN A 747 7.62 25.32 -11.19
C ASN A 747 9.13 25.42 -10.88
N ASN A 748 9.52 26.12 -9.81
CA ASN A 748 10.93 26.40 -9.51
C ASN A 748 11.53 25.51 -8.40
N VAL A 749 10.71 24.77 -7.66
CA VAL A 749 11.15 23.90 -6.56
C VAL A 749 10.62 22.47 -6.73
N VAL A 750 9.30 22.29 -6.74
CA VAL A 750 8.69 20.94 -6.69
C VAL A 750 8.96 20.14 -7.96
N GLU A 751 8.67 20.71 -9.13
CA GLU A 751 8.87 20.05 -10.43
C GLU A 751 10.35 19.76 -10.73
N PRO A 752 11.30 20.70 -10.52
CA PRO A 752 12.72 20.38 -10.64
C PRO A 752 13.19 19.27 -9.70
N MET A 753 12.71 19.22 -8.46
CA MET A 753 13.05 18.16 -7.51
C MET A 753 12.47 16.80 -7.95
N ARG A 754 11.21 16.78 -8.44
CA ARG A 754 10.57 15.59 -9.01
C ARG A 754 11.33 15.04 -10.20
N ARG A 755 11.75 15.91 -11.13
CA ARG A 755 12.58 15.52 -12.29
C ARG A 755 13.95 15.03 -11.88
N ALA A 756 14.51 15.53 -10.79
CA ALA A 756 15.78 15.03 -10.25
C ALA A 756 15.61 13.62 -9.69
N VAL A 757 14.50 13.32 -9.00
CA VAL A 757 14.14 11.95 -8.59
C VAL A 757 14.07 11.01 -9.79
N GLY A 758 13.34 11.37 -10.85
CA GLY A 758 13.18 10.50 -12.03
C GLY A 758 14.45 10.30 -12.89
N ARG A 759 15.58 10.93 -12.54
CA ARG A 759 16.87 10.81 -13.24
C ARG A 759 17.93 10.06 -12.43
N ILE A 760 17.66 9.79 -11.16
CA ILE A 760 18.53 9.09 -10.21
C ILE A 760 17.92 7.73 -9.94
#